data_AF-A0A957APA9-F1
#
_entry.id   AF-A0A957APA9-F1
#
_cell.length_a   1.000
_cell.length_b   1.000
_cell.length_c   1.000
_cell.angle_alpha   90.00
_cell.angle_beta   90.00
_cell.angle_gamma   90.00
#
_symmetry.space_group_name_H-M   'P 1'
#
loop_
_entity.id
_entity.type
_entity.pdbx_description
1 polymer ?
#
loop_
_entity_poly.entity_id
_entity_poly.type
_entity_poly.pdbx_seq_one_letter_code
_entity_poly.pdbx_strand_id
1 'polypeptide(L)'
;MTNLIEYTSTDAAPSSPSRRDAPVALPFLLAIGRGFTLAGWGAIILVSGIFGATVHWGLGRVLDFSLMALAGFLFVFLFEGLAVLLWKLLNAILSRAHLDTLNGYIQAIPAAIAGRFVGIGLIVFGDVLWPESIFQHVTIALPGKFIVMAAAVGGGFIFAARLVKRPFARWAVAALGLLPLLAVILWLAWPGTDAYLAQASPVEPQVPAPVMPNPALPGPYAVATLSYGSGGRRPEFAEGATLTTRPVDGSPLFAGYSGLIGDYFRWYNGFDLTAAPLNGLVWYPQGEGPFPLVLIVHGNHNMTEPSDPGYAYLAEHLASRGMIAVSVDENYLNGFNLTDPDMAEMPLRAWLLLKHLEQWRDWNAAPGNPFYGRVDMERVGLIGHSRGGEAVAHAAEMNARPIDAAAAVSKGGDFGFGIRGVVALAPCDNRYRPAGRPLHLKNADYLLLASGHDGDMYYLDGLGQYARATFAENPDGFKALAYLYRGNHGNFNSVWGDNDKGWFNSLLLNRKPLLTVEEQQQAALVFITGFLEASLNGRDEYRALFYDLPAARAWLPTGVIVTQYMDADFIQVDANTTGSREELDVPGGSAEVRDMTAWRNAGRLLRDGVTTVPNRGMLLEWAAGGDPAYILNLPEGMAAERGLSLDHALSFTLAHMAESGTIGRIWVELEAKGVVVRLPLDQFGPMPPLLPAQLVKADWIAEMPSYEIDTRTPYERVDQTYDLPLAAFAAADPDFQPESLSIVRFLFDGAADGRIMVDEIGFRTP
;
A
#
# COMPACT_ATOMS: atom_id res chain seq x y z
N MET A 1 59.93 -66.62 65.40
CA MET A 1 58.74 -67.38 65.83
C MET A 1 57.58 -66.87 64.97
N THR A 2 57.19 -67.60 63.91
CA THR A 2 56.03 -68.53 63.89
C THR A 2 54.75 -67.84 64.40
N ASN A 3 53.59 -67.83 63.76
CA ASN A 3 52.98 -68.64 62.69
C ASN A 3 51.70 -67.89 62.22
N LEU A 4 51.41 -67.85 60.91
CA LEU A 4 50.29 -68.54 60.23
C LEU A 4 48.89 -68.27 60.82
N ILE A 5 47.99 -67.71 59.98
CA ILE A 5 46.80 -68.39 59.43
C ILE A 5 46.28 -67.55 58.25
N GLU A 6 46.18 -68.23 57.10
CA GLU A 6 45.43 -67.84 55.90
C GLU A 6 43.97 -68.30 56.06
N TYR A 7 43.00 -67.47 55.68
CA TYR A 7 41.75 -67.93 55.05
C TYR A 7 41.14 -66.82 54.20
N THR A 8 40.67 -67.23 53.03
CA THR A 8 40.17 -66.47 51.88
C THR A 8 38.79 -65.86 52.08
N SER A 9 38.54 -64.68 51.48
CA SER A 9 37.23 -64.34 50.90
C SER A 9 37.41 -63.55 49.60
N THR A 10 36.86 -64.11 48.53
CA THR A 10 36.51 -63.43 47.28
C THR A 10 35.59 -62.24 47.56
N ASP A 11 35.88 -61.07 46.96
CA ASP A 11 34.86 -60.29 46.27
C ASP A 11 35.53 -59.26 45.35
N ALA A 12 35.13 -59.32 44.07
CA ALA A 12 35.62 -58.48 43.01
C ALA A 12 35.16 -57.03 43.23
N ALA A 13 36.11 -56.10 43.27
CA ALA A 13 35.81 -54.68 43.20
C ALA A 13 35.27 -54.33 41.79
N PRO A 14 34.20 -53.54 41.67
CA PRO A 14 33.70 -53.10 40.37
C PRO A 14 34.73 -52.18 39.73
N SER A 15 35.17 -52.56 38.53
CA SER A 15 35.99 -51.74 37.65
C SER A 15 35.25 -50.45 37.30
N SER A 16 35.90 -49.32 37.56
CA SER A 16 35.48 -48.01 37.04
C SER A 16 35.37 -48.09 35.50
N PRO A 17 34.26 -47.66 34.87
CA PRO A 17 34.17 -47.66 33.42
C PRO A 17 35.18 -46.65 32.85
N SER A 18 36.02 -47.15 31.94
CA SER A 18 37.06 -46.38 31.27
C SER A 18 36.46 -45.25 30.42
N ARG A 19 37.02 -44.05 30.56
CA ARG A 19 36.76 -42.82 29.78
C ARG A 19 37.10 -42.92 28.28
N ARG A 20 37.29 -44.12 27.73
CA ARG A 20 37.66 -44.39 26.33
C ARG A 20 36.45 -45.02 25.66
N ASP A 21 35.68 -44.18 24.99
CA ASP A 21 34.85 -44.46 23.80
C ASP A 21 33.83 -43.32 23.62
N ALA A 22 34.27 -42.06 23.76
CA ALA A 22 33.53 -40.99 23.12
C ALA A 22 33.75 -41.15 21.61
N PRO A 23 32.69 -41.33 20.79
CA PRO A 23 32.85 -41.56 19.36
C PRO A 23 33.67 -40.41 18.76
N VAL A 24 34.56 -40.74 17.80
CA VAL A 24 35.44 -39.78 17.09
C VAL A 24 34.68 -38.56 16.53
N ALA A 25 33.36 -38.67 16.38
CA ALA A 25 32.45 -37.60 16.00
C ALA A 25 32.26 -36.49 17.05
N LEU A 26 32.41 -36.75 18.36
CA LEU A 26 32.04 -35.81 19.42
C LEU A 26 32.85 -34.49 19.40
N PRO A 27 34.20 -34.49 19.27
CA PRO A 27 34.97 -33.24 19.18
C PRO A 27 34.61 -32.41 17.95
N PHE A 28 34.27 -33.07 16.84
CA PHE A 28 33.86 -32.41 15.60
C PHE A 28 32.48 -31.76 15.74
N LEU A 29 31.51 -32.48 16.30
CA LEU A 29 30.18 -31.95 16.61
C LEU A 29 30.23 -30.78 17.59
N LEU A 30 31.09 -30.86 18.62
CA LEU A 30 31.29 -29.75 19.56
C LEU A 30 31.93 -28.52 18.91
N ALA A 31 32.87 -28.71 17.97
CA ALA A 31 33.45 -27.59 17.23
C ALA A 31 32.40 -26.91 16.34
N ILE A 32 31.61 -27.69 15.60
CA ILE A 32 30.50 -27.17 14.80
C ILE A 32 29.50 -26.44 15.68
N GLY A 33 29.07 -27.05 16.79
CA GLY A 33 28.10 -26.44 17.70
C GLY A 33 28.59 -25.13 18.33
N ARG A 34 29.89 -25.06 18.69
CA ARG A 34 30.50 -23.80 19.15
C ARG A 34 30.52 -22.73 18.07
N GLY A 35 30.93 -23.10 16.85
CA GLY A 35 30.97 -22.17 15.73
C GLY A 35 29.59 -21.64 15.38
N PHE A 36 28.60 -22.53 15.32
CA PHE A 36 27.21 -22.19 15.04
C PHE A 36 26.64 -21.23 16.06
N THR A 37 26.75 -21.57 17.34
CA THR A 37 26.16 -20.77 18.41
C THR A 37 26.86 -19.43 18.60
N LEU A 38 28.17 -19.34 18.45
CA LEU A 38 28.91 -18.07 18.58
C LEU A 38 28.65 -17.14 17.40
N ALA A 39 28.70 -17.65 16.17
CA ALA A 39 28.44 -16.83 14.98
C ALA A 39 26.97 -16.41 14.88
N GLY A 40 26.03 -17.31 15.18
CA GLY A 40 24.61 -17.00 15.24
C GLY A 40 24.28 -15.96 16.30
N TRP A 41 24.86 -16.08 17.50
CA TRP A 41 24.67 -15.08 18.55
C TRP A 41 25.24 -13.70 18.16
N GLY A 42 26.44 -13.65 17.59
CA GLY A 42 27.01 -12.42 17.05
C GLY A 42 26.14 -11.78 15.96
N ALA A 43 25.58 -12.61 15.06
CA ALA A 43 24.67 -12.15 14.02
C ALA A 43 23.36 -11.61 14.60
N ILE A 44 22.78 -12.23 15.63
CA ILE A 44 21.58 -11.73 16.33
C ILE A 44 21.83 -10.35 16.92
N ILE A 45 22.98 -10.14 17.57
CA ILE A 45 23.34 -8.83 18.14
C ILE A 45 23.40 -7.77 17.04
N LEU A 46 24.09 -8.08 15.93
CA LEU A 46 24.23 -7.15 14.81
C LEU A 46 22.88 -6.85 14.14
N VAL A 47 22.11 -7.89 13.81
CA VAL A 47 20.81 -7.76 13.14
C VAL A 47 19.81 -7.02 14.02
N SER A 48 19.76 -7.32 15.32
CA SER A 48 18.89 -6.60 16.26
C SER A 48 19.30 -5.14 16.37
N GLY A 49 20.60 -4.85 16.42
CA GLY A 49 21.10 -3.48 16.40
C GLY A 49 20.72 -2.74 15.11
N ILE A 50 20.90 -3.35 13.94
CA ILE A 50 20.50 -2.76 12.66
C ILE A 50 19.00 -2.46 12.67
N PHE A 51 18.18 -3.40 13.13
CA PHE A 51 16.74 -3.21 13.27
C PHE A 51 16.40 -2.03 14.20
N GLY A 52 17.06 -1.91 15.35
CA GLY A 52 16.90 -0.75 16.23
C GLY A 52 17.23 0.58 15.55
N ALA A 53 18.35 0.64 14.82
CA ALA A 53 18.75 1.82 14.08
C ALA A 53 17.77 2.23 12.97
N THR A 54 17.11 1.25 12.34
CA THR A 54 16.12 1.48 11.26
C THR A 54 14.74 1.84 11.79
N VAL A 55 14.35 1.30 12.96
CA VAL A 55 13.09 1.65 13.61
C VAL A 55 13.17 3.00 14.31
N HIS A 56 14.35 3.49 14.64
CA HIS A 56 14.59 4.87 15.11
C HIS A 56 13.62 5.34 16.22
N TRP A 57 13.85 4.97 17.48
CA TRP A 57 12.93 5.22 18.61
C TRP A 57 13.07 6.65 19.18
N GLY A 58 13.62 7.59 18.41
CA GLY A 58 13.79 8.96 18.84
C GLY A 58 14.89 9.22 19.87
N LEU A 59 15.68 8.19 20.24
CA LEU A 59 16.86 8.29 21.11
C LEU A 59 18.15 8.58 20.32
N GLY A 60 18.08 8.46 19.00
CA GLY A 60 19.19 8.59 18.07
C GLY A 60 19.75 7.23 17.67
N ARG A 61 20.10 7.10 16.38
CA ARG A 61 20.42 5.81 15.73
C ARG A 61 21.46 4.94 16.45
N VAL A 62 22.48 5.56 17.06
CA VAL A 62 23.54 4.83 17.80
C VAL A 62 23.00 4.23 19.10
N LEU A 63 22.15 4.95 19.81
CA LEU A 63 21.57 4.47 21.06
C LEU A 63 20.49 3.42 20.78
N ASP A 64 19.65 3.65 19.77
CA ASP A 64 18.67 2.68 19.29
C ASP A 64 19.33 1.35 18.87
N PHE A 65 20.43 1.44 18.10
CA PHE A 65 21.25 0.29 17.75
C PHE A 65 21.75 -0.45 19.00
N SER A 66 22.34 0.29 19.93
CA SER A 66 22.99 -0.29 21.11
C SER A 66 21.99 -0.99 22.03
N LEU A 67 20.80 -0.40 22.22
CA LEU A 67 19.73 -0.97 23.03
C LEU A 67 19.19 -2.27 22.42
N MET A 68 18.92 -2.29 21.12
CA MET A 68 18.41 -3.50 20.47
C MET A 68 19.49 -4.57 20.29
N ALA A 69 20.75 -4.19 20.06
CA ALA A 69 21.88 -5.12 20.08
C ALA A 69 22.03 -5.79 21.46
N LEU A 70 21.88 -5.00 22.54
CA LEU A 70 21.87 -5.51 23.91
C LEU A 70 20.66 -6.42 24.17
N ALA A 71 19.47 -6.07 23.69
CA ALA A 71 18.28 -6.91 23.82
C ALA A 71 18.49 -8.28 23.14
N GLY A 72 19.02 -8.30 21.90
CA GLY A 72 19.38 -9.53 21.21
C GLY A 72 20.46 -10.34 21.92
N PHE A 73 21.46 -9.66 22.51
CA PHE A 73 22.47 -10.31 23.35
C PHE A 73 21.82 -11.01 24.57
N LEU A 74 21.01 -10.26 25.32
CA LEU A 74 20.37 -10.72 26.55
C LEU A 74 19.38 -11.85 26.31
N PHE A 75 18.66 -11.82 25.18
CA PHE A 75 17.72 -12.88 24.81
C PHE A 75 18.42 -14.24 24.73
N VAL A 76 19.50 -14.35 23.96
CA VAL A 76 20.25 -15.62 23.84
C VAL A 76 20.95 -15.98 25.16
N PHE A 77 21.48 -14.97 25.87
CA PHE A 77 22.12 -15.17 27.18
C PHE A 77 21.16 -15.76 28.23
N LEU A 78 19.90 -15.35 28.22
CA LEU A 78 18.86 -15.91 29.09
C LEU A 78 18.74 -17.43 28.92
N PHE A 79 18.65 -17.91 27.68
CA PHE A 79 18.55 -19.35 27.41
C PHE A 79 19.85 -20.11 27.70
N GLU A 80 21.01 -19.48 27.51
CA GLU A 80 22.30 -20.01 27.98
C GLU A 80 22.27 -20.24 29.51
N GLY A 81 21.84 -19.22 30.27
CA GLY A 81 21.73 -19.29 31.73
C GLY A 81 20.74 -20.34 32.22
N LEU A 82 19.55 -20.40 31.61
CA LEU A 82 18.54 -21.42 31.91
C LEU A 82 19.06 -22.83 31.63
N ALA A 83 19.74 -23.05 30.51
CA ALA A 83 20.34 -24.35 30.20
C ALA A 83 21.42 -24.74 31.22
N VAL A 84 22.26 -23.81 31.67
CA VAL A 84 23.26 -24.07 32.72
C VAL A 84 22.59 -24.50 34.03
N LEU A 85 21.50 -23.85 34.43
CA LEU A 85 20.73 -24.23 35.62
C LEU A 85 20.10 -25.62 35.46
N LEU A 86 19.47 -25.89 34.31
CA LEU A 86 18.87 -27.19 33.99
C LEU A 86 19.92 -28.31 33.97
N TRP A 87 21.11 -28.09 33.40
CA TRP A 87 22.20 -29.07 33.39
C TRP A 87 22.67 -29.41 34.81
N LYS A 88 22.77 -28.42 35.70
CA LYS A 88 23.10 -28.63 37.11
C LYS A 88 22.02 -29.44 37.83
N LEU A 89 20.74 -29.13 37.58
CA LEU A 89 19.61 -29.85 38.17
C LEU A 89 19.56 -31.30 37.66
N LEU A 90 19.68 -31.51 36.34
CA LEU A 90 19.72 -32.84 35.74
C LEU A 90 20.89 -33.66 36.28
N ASN A 91 22.08 -33.07 36.42
CA ASN A 91 23.22 -33.74 37.04
C ASN A 91 22.88 -34.22 38.46
N ALA A 92 22.28 -33.35 39.28
CA ALA A 92 21.90 -33.69 40.65
C ALA A 92 20.84 -34.80 40.71
N ILE A 93 19.83 -34.76 39.83
CA ILE A 93 18.76 -35.76 39.78
C ILE A 93 19.30 -37.11 39.29
N LEU A 94 20.02 -37.13 38.17
CA LEU A 94 20.51 -38.36 37.55
C LEU A 94 21.56 -39.06 38.41
N SER A 95 22.45 -38.30 39.06
CA SER A 95 23.39 -38.86 40.03
C SER A 95 22.68 -39.46 41.25
N ARG A 96 21.59 -38.84 41.74
CA ARG A 96 20.77 -39.41 42.82
C ARG A 96 19.98 -40.64 42.39
N ALA A 97 19.61 -40.72 41.11
CA ALA A 97 18.92 -41.88 40.53
C ALA A 97 19.88 -43.00 40.09
N HIS A 98 21.19 -42.87 40.32
CA HIS A 98 22.22 -43.82 39.90
C HIS A 98 22.28 -44.06 38.38
N LEU A 99 21.95 -43.04 37.58
CA LEU A 99 21.96 -43.07 36.12
C LEU A 99 23.27 -42.45 35.55
N ASP A 100 24.43 -42.87 36.06
CA ASP A 100 25.71 -42.20 35.79
C ASP A 100 26.16 -42.24 34.33
N THR A 101 25.87 -43.34 33.61
CA THR A 101 26.19 -43.46 32.19
C THR A 101 25.39 -42.46 31.35
N LEU A 102 24.08 -42.35 31.60
CA LEU A 102 23.21 -41.38 30.93
C LEU A 102 23.62 -39.95 31.28
N ASN A 103 23.91 -39.68 32.56
CA ASN A 103 24.42 -38.40 33.01
C ASN A 103 25.72 -38.04 32.28
N GLY A 104 26.67 -38.98 32.16
CA GLY A 104 27.93 -38.79 31.44
C GLY A 104 27.72 -38.35 29.98
N TYR A 105 26.77 -38.96 29.27
CA TYR A 105 26.43 -38.56 27.90
C TYR A 105 25.81 -37.16 27.84
N ILE A 106 24.89 -36.83 28.74
CA ILE A 106 24.25 -35.49 28.79
C ILE A 106 25.27 -34.40 29.12
N GLN A 107 26.12 -34.64 30.13
CA GLN A 107 27.13 -33.67 30.58
C GLN A 107 28.31 -33.53 29.58
N ALA A 108 28.44 -34.44 28.62
CA ALA A 108 29.42 -34.31 27.53
C ALA A 108 29.07 -33.16 26.57
N ILE A 109 27.80 -32.73 26.54
CA ILE A 109 27.36 -31.55 25.79
C ILE A 109 27.44 -30.34 26.73
N PRO A 110 28.24 -29.30 26.41
CA PRO A 110 28.27 -28.08 27.20
C PRO A 110 26.90 -27.41 27.23
N ALA A 111 26.36 -27.21 28.44
CA ALA A 111 25.06 -26.56 28.66
C ALA A 111 24.93 -25.23 27.91
N ALA A 112 26.02 -24.45 27.86
CA ALA A 112 26.03 -23.17 27.16
C ALA A 112 25.78 -23.29 25.65
N ILE A 113 26.31 -24.34 25.02
CA ILE A 113 26.06 -24.62 23.61
C ILE A 113 24.58 -24.97 23.41
N ALA A 114 24.04 -25.85 24.24
CA ALA A 114 22.63 -26.25 24.17
C ALA A 114 21.69 -25.05 24.38
N GLY A 115 21.94 -24.21 25.39
CA GLY A 115 21.11 -23.04 25.67
C GLY A 115 21.15 -22.00 24.55
N ARG A 116 22.33 -21.73 23.97
CA ARG A 116 22.43 -20.83 22.80
C ARG A 116 21.70 -21.39 21.57
N PHE A 117 21.76 -22.69 21.34
CA PHE A 117 20.98 -23.32 20.26
C PHE A 117 19.48 -23.08 20.44
N VAL A 118 18.96 -23.24 21.67
CA VAL A 118 17.56 -22.95 21.99
C VAL A 118 17.25 -21.47 21.79
N GLY A 119 18.07 -20.56 22.32
CA GLY A 119 17.87 -19.12 22.15
C GLY A 119 17.87 -18.67 20.68
N ILE A 120 18.82 -19.15 19.87
CA ILE A 120 18.87 -18.88 18.43
C ILE A 120 17.65 -19.48 17.73
N GLY A 121 17.26 -20.72 18.07
CA GLY A 121 16.09 -21.36 17.49
C GLY A 121 14.80 -20.59 17.78
N LEU A 122 14.62 -20.11 19.01
CA LEU A 122 13.43 -19.37 19.42
C LEU A 122 13.34 -17.97 18.81
N ILE A 123 14.46 -17.24 18.68
CA ILE A 123 14.41 -15.91 18.07
C ILE A 123 14.18 -15.97 16.54
N VAL A 124 14.62 -17.05 15.89
CA VAL A 124 14.49 -17.23 14.43
C VAL A 124 13.15 -17.87 14.06
N PHE A 125 12.72 -18.89 14.81
CA PHE A 125 11.56 -19.72 14.45
C PHE A 125 10.43 -19.67 15.46
N GLY A 126 10.55 -18.91 16.55
CA GLY A 126 9.56 -18.92 17.63
C GLY A 126 8.17 -18.46 17.19
N ASP A 127 8.09 -17.47 16.30
CA ASP A 127 6.82 -17.01 15.72
C ASP A 127 6.19 -18.05 14.78
N VAL A 128 6.99 -18.79 14.02
CA VAL A 128 6.51 -19.88 13.16
C VAL A 128 6.03 -21.08 13.99
N LEU A 129 6.78 -21.43 15.04
CA LEU A 129 6.50 -22.60 15.87
C LEU A 129 5.37 -22.36 16.89
N TRP A 130 5.25 -21.13 17.37
CA TRP A 130 4.27 -20.71 18.38
C TRP A 130 3.72 -19.31 18.07
N PRO A 131 2.91 -19.16 17.00
CA PRO A 131 2.38 -17.87 16.56
C PRO A 131 1.52 -17.20 17.64
N GLU A 132 0.75 -17.98 18.41
CA GLU A 132 -0.13 -17.49 19.48
C GLU A 132 0.60 -17.20 20.81
N SER A 133 1.92 -17.02 20.79
CA SER A 133 2.73 -16.86 22.00
C SER A 133 3.47 -15.53 22.02
N ILE A 134 4.19 -15.25 23.10
CA ILE A 134 5.06 -14.07 23.19
C ILE A 134 6.09 -13.99 22.07
N PHE A 135 6.47 -15.12 21.46
CA PHE A 135 7.51 -15.13 20.43
C PHE A 135 7.14 -14.33 19.19
N GLN A 136 5.85 -14.19 18.84
CA GLN A 136 5.44 -13.31 17.74
C GLN A 136 5.89 -11.84 17.92
N HIS A 137 6.12 -11.40 19.17
CA HIS A 137 6.55 -10.04 19.50
C HIS A 137 8.04 -9.92 19.84
N VAL A 138 8.80 -11.03 19.89
CA VAL A 138 10.22 -11.06 20.34
C VAL A 138 11.14 -11.72 19.30
N THR A 139 10.71 -11.79 18.04
CA THR A 139 11.57 -12.25 16.93
C THR A 139 12.29 -11.10 16.24
N ILE A 140 13.18 -11.44 15.31
CA ILE A 140 13.83 -10.50 14.39
C ILE A 140 13.11 -10.52 13.03
N ALA A 141 13.19 -9.41 12.30
CA ALA A 141 12.65 -9.30 10.95
C ALA A 141 13.18 -10.41 10.02
N LEU A 142 12.36 -10.80 9.03
CA LEU A 142 12.59 -11.95 8.17
C LEU A 142 13.96 -11.95 7.43
N PRO A 143 14.45 -10.84 6.84
CA PRO A 143 15.82 -10.81 6.28
C PRO A 143 16.89 -11.14 7.33
N GLY A 144 16.67 -10.67 8.56
CA GLY A 144 17.51 -10.95 9.72
C GLY A 144 17.60 -12.43 10.05
N LYS A 145 16.48 -13.16 9.95
CA LYS A 145 16.43 -14.61 10.15
C LYS A 145 17.36 -15.35 9.18
N PHE A 146 17.36 -14.96 7.89
CA PHE A 146 18.27 -15.54 6.89
C PHE A 146 19.74 -15.23 7.19
N ILE A 147 20.06 -13.99 7.57
CA ILE A 147 21.42 -13.57 7.93
C ILE A 147 21.92 -14.37 9.13
N VAL A 148 21.12 -14.47 10.20
CA VAL A 148 21.48 -15.22 11.41
C VAL A 148 21.74 -16.68 11.11
N MET A 149 20.86 -17.33 10.36
CA MET A 149 21.03 -18.75 10.03
C MET A 149 22.23 -19.01 9.12
N ALA A 150 22.46 -18.15 8.12
CA ALA A 150 23.62 -18.29 7.24
C ALA A 150 24.94 -18.05 7.99
N ALA A 151 24.99 -17.05 8.89
CA ALA A 151 26.14 -16.79 9.75
C ALA A 151 26.40 -17.94 10.73
N ALA A 152 25.35 -18.49 11.35
CA ALA A 152 25.47 -19.63 12.26
C ALA A 152 26.02 -20.87 11.53
N VAL A 153 25.43 -21.27 10.39
CA VAL A 153 25.93 -22.38 9.59
C VAL A 153 27.39 -22.16 9.20
N GLY A 154 27.72 -20.96 8.70
CA GLY A 154 29.09 -20.59 8.33
C GLY A 154 30.09 -20.66 9.48
N GLY A 155 29.71 -20.18 10.66
CA GLY A 155 30.50 -20.30 11.88
C GLY A 155 30.81 -21.75 12.24
N GLY A 156 29.85 -22.65 12.08
CA GLY A 156 30.03 -24.09 12.26
C GLY A 156 31.13 -24.66 11.36
N PHE A 157 31.11 -24.32 10.06
CA PHE A 157 32.15 -24.71 9.09
C PHE A 157 33.52 -24.12 9.44
N ILE A 158 33.59 -22.84 9.81
CA ILE A 158 34.85 -22.17 10.17
C ILE A 158 35.50 -22.84 11.39
N PHE A 159 34.71 -23.21 12.39
CA PHE A 159 35.24 -23.92 13.57
C PHE A 159 35.61 -25.37 13.24
N ALA A 160 34.83 -26.07 12.40
CA ALA A 160 35.18 -27.40 11.92
C ALA A 160 36.50 -27.40 11.13
N ALA A 161 36.76 -26.36 10.33
CA ALA A 161 37.99 -26.20 9.56
C ALA A 161 39.25 -26.24 10.44
N ARG A 162 39.16 -25.76 11.69
CA ARG A 162 40.28 -25.80 12.66
C ARG A 162 40.73 -27.21 13.00
N LEU A 163 39.84 -28.21 12.85
CA LEU A 163 40.13 -29.62 13.07
C LEU A 163 40.72 -30.30 11.82
N VAL A 164 40.68 -29.64 10.65
CA VAL A 164 41.23 -30.15 9.40
C VAL A 164 42.75 -29.97 9.40
N LYS A 165 43.48 -31.09 9.24
CA LYS A 165 44.95 -31.11 9.31
C LYS A 165 45.63 -30.61 8.03
N ARG A 166 45.03 -30.84 6.86
CA ARG A 166 45.60 -30.44 5.57
C ARG A 166 45.31 -28.94 5.30
N PRO A 167 46.32 -28.09 5.01
CA PRO A 167 46.15 -26.65 4.93
C PRO A 167 45.18 -26.24 3.80
N PHE A 168 45.32 -26.84 2.61
CA PHE A 168 44.40 -26.58 1.50
C PHE A 168 42.96 -26.96 1.85
N ALA A 169 42.74 -28.15 2.41
CA ALA A 169 41.40 -28.60 2.81
C ALA A 169 40.81 -27.73 3.94
N ARG A 170 41.63 -27.24 4.87
CA ARG A 170 41.20 -26.29 5.90
C ARG A 170 40.69 -25.00 5.28
N TRP A 171 41.45 -24.42 4.34
CA TRP A 171 41.01 -23.22 3.63
C TRP A 171 39.75 -23.46 2.81
N ALA A 172 39.65 -24.60 2.12
CA ALA A 172 38.45 -24.97 1.39
C ALA A 172 37.21 -25.06 2.29
N VAL A 173 37.31 -25.73 3.45
CA VAL A 173 36.19 -25.84 4.41
C VAL A 173 35.82 -24.48 5.01
N ALA A 174 36.81 -23.64 5.34
CA ALA A 174 36.55 -22.28 5.83
C ALA A 174 35.88 -21.41 4.76
N ALA A 175 36.33 -21.48 3.51
CA ALA A 175 35.73 -20.76 2.39
C ALA A 175 34.29 -21.21 2.11
N LEU A 176 34.03 -22.53 2.14
CA LEU A 176 32.67 -23.08 2.05
C LEU A 176 31.75 -22.53 3.15
N GLY A 177 32.30 -22.25 4.35
CA GLY A 177 31.56 -21.61 5.43
C GLY A 177 31.14 -20.16 5.16
N LEU A 178 31.82 -19.44 4.27
CA LEU A 178 31.47 -18.05 3.93
C LEU A 178 30.41 -17.94 2.83
N LEU A 179 30.26 -18.99 2.01
CA LEU A 179 29.36 -18.98 0.86
C LEU A 179 27.87 -18.75 1.22
N PRO A 180 27.30 -19.38 2.27
CA PRO A 180 25.89 -19.17 2.61
C PRO A 180 25.58 -17.71 2.96
N LEU A 181 26.43 -17.08 3.77
CA LEU A 181 26.24 -15.68 4.18
C LEU A 181 26.40 -14.75 2.98
N LEU A 182 27.41 -14.97 2.15
CA LEU A 182 27.60 -14.20 0.92
C LEU A 182 26.41 -14.35 -0.02
N ALA A 183 25.90 -15.57 -0.21
CA ALA A 183 24.73 -15.83 -1.05
C ALA A 183 23.48 -15.10 -0.53
N VAL A 184 23.21 -15.14 0.78
CA VAL A 184 22.10 -14.40 1.39
C VAL A 184 22.27 -12.89 1.18
N ILE A 185 23.47 -12.34 1.43
CA ILE A 185 23.72 -10.90 1.24
C ILE A 185 23.51 -10.50 -0.22
N LEU A 186 24.05 -11.27 -1.17
CA LEU A 186 23.89 -10.99 -2.61
C LEU A 186 22.42 -11.09 -3.04
N TRP A 187 21.66 -12.05 -2.50
CA TRP A 187 20.24 -12.19 -2.77
C TRP A 187 19.39 -11.05 -2.20
N LEU A 188 19.69 -10.61 -0.96
CA LEU A 188 19.04 -9.43 -0.36
C LEU A 188 19.38 -8.14 -1.13
N ALA A 189 20.60 -8.01 -1.66
CA ALA A 189 21.03 -6.88 -2.47
C ALA A 189 20.46 -6.88 -3.90
N TRP A 190 20.09 -8.05 -4.44
CA TRP A 190 19.53 -8.17 -5.78
C TRP A 190 18.10 -7.60 -5.84
N PRO A 191 17.77 -6.67 -6.75
CA PRO A 191 16.48 -5.97 -6.73
C PRO A 191 15.27 -6.83 -7.15
N GLY A 192 15.48 -8.00 -7.75
CA GLY A 192 14.41 -8.92 -8.18
C GLY A 192 14.26 -9.04 -9.71
N THR A 193 13.04 -9.28 -10.19
CA THR A 193 12.69 -9.60 -11.59
C THR A 193 11.54 -8.75 -12.11
N ASP A 194 11.51 -8.56 -13.44
CA ASP A 194 10.54 -7.71 -14.15
C ASP A 194 10.05 -8.36 -15.47
N ALA A 195 10.48 -9.59 -15.78
CA ALA A 195 10.16 -10.26 -17.03
C ALA A 195 8.67 -10.61 -17.21
N TYR A 196 7.90 -10.59 -16.11
CA TYR A 196 6.46 -10.80 -16.12
C TYR A 196 5.66 -9.53 -16.47
N LEU A 197 6.31 -8.35 -16.49
CA LEU A 197 5.60 -7.09 -16.65
C LEU A 197 4.84 -7.05 -17.97
N ALA A 198 3.56 -6.70 -17.85
CA ALA A 198 2.73 -6.39 -19.00
C ALA A 198 3.32 -5.23 -19.81
N GLN A 199 3.26 -5.37 -21.12
CA GLN A 199 3.70 -4.33 -22.04
C GLN A 199 2.50 -3.48 -22.45
N ALA A 200 2.71 -2.18 -22.58
CA ALA A 200 1.72 -1.30 -23.17
C ALA A 200 1.51 -1.68 -24.65
N SER A 201 0.26 -1.61 -25.11
CA SER A 201 -0.03 -1.81 -26.53
C SER A 201 0.61 -0.68 -27.35
N PRO A 202 1.24 -0.99 -28.51
CA PRO A 202 1.80 0.02 -29.39
C PRO A 202 0.72 0.76 -30.20
N VAL A 203 -0.55 0.40 -30.06
CA VAL A 203 -1.66 1.03 -30.78
C VAL A 203 -1.86 2.44 -30.23
N GLU A 204 -1.53 3.43 -31.05
CA GLU A 204 -1.93 4.81 -30.82
C GLU A 204 -3.37 5.01 -31.31
N PRO A 205 -4.25 5.63 -30.52
CA PRO A 205 -5.59 5.94 -30.97
C PRO A 205 -5.56 6.90 -32.15
N GLN A 206 -6.56 6.75 -33.02
CA GLN A 206 -6.64 7.49 -34.28
C GLN A 206 -7.52 8.74 -34.16
N VAL A 207 -8.13 8.97 -33.00
CA VAL A 207 -8.93 10.16 -32.71
C VAL A 207 -8.00 11.29 -32.24
N PRO A 208 -8.12 12.52 -32.77
CA PRO A 208 -7.34 13.66 -32.29
C PRO A 208 -7.61 13.93 -30.81
N ALA A 209 -6.55 13.93 -30.01
CA ALA A 209 -6.63 14.29 -28.60
C ALA A 209 -7.01 15.76 -28.38
N PRO A 210 -7.74 16.10 -27.31
CA PRO A 210 -7.98 17.48 -26.91
C PRO A 210 -6.65 18.16 -26.57
N VAL A 211 -6.49 19.40 -27.02
CA VAL A 211 -5.28 20.19 -26.77
C VAL A 211 -5.38 20.81 -25.39
N MET A 212 -4.64 20.26 -24.43
CA MET A 212 -4.50 20.84 -23.09
C MET A 212 -3.02 21.15 -22.78
N PRO A 213 -2.70 22.23 -22.05
CA PRO A 213 -1.31 22.51 -21.64
C PRO A 213 -0.84 21.51 -20.58
N ASN A 214 0.42 21.06 -20.64
CA ASN A 214 0.98 20.12 -19.66
C ASN A 214 0.80 20.63 -18.20
N PRO A 215 -0.03 19.96 -17.38
CA PRO A 215 -0.32 20.40 -16.02
C PRO A 215 0.87 20.19 -15.07
N ALA A 216 1.85 19.36 -15.42
CA ALA A 216 3.07 19.14 -14.65
C ALA A 216 4.14 20.24 -14.84
N LEU A 217 3.89 21.23 -15.71
CA LEU A 217 4.77 22.40 -15.79
C LEU A 217 4.47 23.40 -14.66
N PRO A 218 5.49 24.05 -14.08
CA PRO A 218 5.29 25.11 -13.11
C PRO A 218 4.38 26.21 -13.65
N GLY A 219 3.56 26.78 -12.78
CA GLY A 219 2.71 27.92 -13.12
C GLY A 219 3.46 29.26 -13.08
N PRO A 220 2.75 30.37 -13.32
CA PRO A 220 3.36 31.69 -13.45
C PRO A 220 3.71 32.36 -12.12
N TYR A 221 3.28 31.81 -10.98
CA TYR A 221 3.48 32.43 -9.67
C TYR A 221 4.84 32.07 -9.08
N ALA A 222 5.54 33.08 -8.55
CA ALA A 222 6.65 32.83 -7.64
C ALA A 222 6.11 32.23 -6.33
N VAL A 223 6.82 31.26 -5.77
CA VAL A 223 6.40 30.56 -4.56
C VAL A 223 7.09 31.14 -3.33
N ALA A 224 6.34 31.35 -2.26
CA ALA A 224 6.85 31.63 -0.93
C ALA A 224 6.52 30.46 0.01
N THR A 225 7.30 30.32 1.07
CA THR A 225 7.12 29.26 2.07
C THR A 225 7.09 29.81 3.49
N LEU A 226 6.36 29.12 4.36
CA LEU A 226 6.39 29.34 5.81
C LEU A 226 5.96 28.07 6.55
N SER A 227 6.15 28.03 7.85
CA SER A 227 5.57 27.02 8.73
C SER A 227 4.65 27.64 9.76
N TYR A 228 3.69 26.85 10.22
CA TYR A 228 2.88 27.19 11.40
C TYR A 228 2.82 26.03 12.37
N GLY A 229 2.62 26.34 13.64
CA GLY A 229 2.50 25.31 14.66
C GLY A 229 2.17 25.85 16.05
N SER A 230 1.85 24.92 16.94
CA SER A 230 1.57 25.21 18.36
C SER A 230 2.68 24.69 19.28
N GLY A 231 3.87 24.42 18.75
CA GLY A 231 5.00 23.86 19.47
C GLY A 231 5.26 22.38 19.16
N GLY A 232 5.92 21.72 20.10
CA GLY A 232 6.37 20.33 19.98
C GLY A 232 7.90 20.23 19.84
N ARG A 233 8.38 19.00 19.59
CA ARG A 233 9.82 18.71 19.51
C ARG A 233 10.49 19.19 18.21
N ARG A 234 9.70 19.43 17.16
CA ARG A 234 10.17 19.84 15.83
C ARG A 234 10.36 21.36 15.78
N PRO A 235 11.59 21.88 15.58
CA PRO A 235 11.86 23.31 15.66
C PRO A 235 11.02 24.17 14.71
N GLU A 236 10.73 23.67 13.51
CA GLU A 236 9.94 24.35 12.48
C GLU A 236 8.49 24.64 12.91
N PHE A 237 7.96 23.92 13.89
CA PHE A 237 6.61 24.14 14.46
C PHE A 237 6.62 24.74 15.86
N ALA A 238 7.82 25.01 16.40
CA ALA A 238 8.04 25.62 17.70
C ALA A 238 8.73 26.98 17.54
N GLU A 239 10.00 27.10 17.94
CA GLU A 239 10.76 28.36 17.87
C GLU A 239 10.94 28.90 16.45
N GLY A 240 10.89 28.03 15.43
CA GLY A 240 10.98 28.37 14.02
C GLY A 240 9.63 28.61 13.34
N ALA A 241 8.50 28.46 14.04
CA ALA A 241 7.18 28.67 13.44
C ALA A 241 6.98 30.15 13.07
N THR A 242 6.57 30.39 11.82
CA THR A 242 6.28 31.76 11.34
C THR A 242 4.92 32.25 11.85
N LEU A 243 3.92 31.37 11.85
CA LEU A 243 2.61 31.62 12.45
C LEU A 243 2.39 30.66 13.62
N THR A 244 1.73 31.15 14.67
CA THR A 244 1.38 30.32 15.83
C THR A 244 -0.08 29.90 15.76
N THR A 245 -0.34 28.64 16.09
CA THR A 245 -1.70 28.08 16.21
C THR A 245 -1.99 27.74 17.67
N ARG A 246 -3.27 27.51 17.98
CA ARG A 246 -3.68 26.95 19.27
C ARG A 246 -3.83 25.43 19.13
N PRO A 247 -3.35 24.64 20.10
CA PRO A 247 -3.62 23.21 20.11
C PRO A 247 -5.12 22.96 20.34
N VAL A 248 -5.59 21.79 19.92
CA VAL A 248 -6.98 21.36 20.00
C VAL A 248 -7.12 20.10 20.84
N ASP A 249 -8.24 19.96 21.56
CA ASP A 249 -8.53 18.74 22.33
C ASP A 249 -9.13 17.67 21.41
N GLY A 250 -8.27 16.75 20.96
CA GLY A 250 -8.65 15.60 20.13
C GLY A 250 -9.01 14.35 20.94
N SER A 251 -8.84 14.38 22.27
CA SER A 251 -9.06 13.22 23.14
C SER A 251 -10.48 12.62 23.09
N PRO A 252 -11.56 13.38 22.78
CA PRO A 252 -12.89 12.80 22.62
C PRO A 252 -13.06 11.98 21.33
N LEU A 253 -12.21 12.22 20.33
CA LEU A 253 -12.18 11.46 19.07
C LEU A 253 -11.30 10.21 19.24
N PHE A 254 -10.12 10.42 19.84
CA PHE A 254 -9.17 9.36 20.13
C PHE A 254 -8.42 9.69 21.43
N ALA A 255 -8.67 8.90 22.48
CA ALA A 255 -8.08 9.12 23.80
C ALA A 255 -6.55 8.91 23.84
N GLY A 256 -5.97 8.32 22.79
CA GLY A 256 -4.55 8.02 22.71
C GLY A 256 -4.15 6.71 23.39
N TYR A 257 -2.85 6.57 23.64
CA TYR A 257 -2.25 5.35 24.17
C TYR A 257 -2.16 5.36 25.70
N SER A 258 -2.15 4.16 26.31
CA SER A 258 -2.03 3.97 27.76
C SER A 258 -0.78 3.16 28.14
N GLY A 259 -0.45 3.13 29.44
CA GLY A 259 0.72 2.41 29.96
C GLY A 259 2.06 2.95 29.42
N LEU A 260 3.04 2.06 29.27
CA LEU A 260 4.40 2.40 28.82
C LEU A 260 4.42 3.06 27.44
N ILE A 261 3.48 2.71 26.57
CA ILE A 261 3.37 3.29 25.21
C ILE A 261 2.86 4.73 25.31
N GLY A 262 1.86 4.98 26.16
CA GLY A 262 1.40 6.34 26.44
C GLY A 262 2.47 7.23 27.08
N ASP A 263 3.29 6.67 27.99
CA ASP A 263 4.43 7.37 28.58
C ASP A 263 5.50 7.73 27.53
N TYR A 264 5.84 6.77 26.66
CA TYR A 264 6.75 7.02 25.54
C TYR A 264 6.21 8.08 24.59
N PHE A 265 4.93 7.98 24.21
CA PHE A 265 4.26 8.95 23.34
C PHE A 265 4.40 10.37 23.89
N ARG A 266 4.03 10.57 25.15
CA ARG A 266 4.12 11.88 25.83
C ARG A 266 5.56 12.39 25.91
N TRP A 267 6.50 11.51 26.25
CA TRP A 267 7.92 11.87 26.31
C TRP A 267 8.47 12.30 24.95
N TYR A 268 8.16 11.53 23.89
CA TYR A 268 8.69 11.78 22.56
C TYR A 268 8.14 13.06 21.94
N ASN A 269 6.81 13.23 21.99
CA ASN A 269 6.11 14.33 21.36
C ASN A 269 6.08 15.62 22.20
N GLY A 270 6.14 15.48 23.54
CA GLY A 270 6.04 16.60 24.48
C GLY A 270 4.61 17.06 24.78
N PHE A 271 3.60 16.33 24.30
CA PHE A 271 2.18 16.60 24.52
C PHE A 271 1.37 15.29 24.57
N ASP A 272 0.10 15.39 24.95
CA ASP A 272 -0.91 14.35 24.73
C ASP A 272 -2.07 14.88 23.87
N LEU A 273 -3.00 14.00 23.49
CA LEU A 273 -4.07 14.35 22.56
C LEU A 273 -5.14 15.30 23.16
N THR A 274 -5.04 15.69 24.44
CA THR A 274 -5.86 16.80 24.98
C THR A 274 -5.37 18.17 24.49
N ALA A 275 -4.16 18.22 23.94
CA ALA A 275 -3.55 19.40 23.33
C ALA A 275 -2.84 19.02 22.02
N ALA A 276 -3.57 18.37 21.11
CA ALA A 276 -3.06 17.99 19.79
C ALA A 276 -2.66 19.23 18.97
N PRO A 277 -1.45 19.26 18.38
CA PRO A 277 -0.98 20.44 17.68
C PRO A 277 -1.56 20.56 16.27
N LEU A 278 -1.80 21.80 15.85
CA LEU A 278 -2.12 22.14 14.46
C LEU A 278 -0.85 22.63 13.78
N ASN A 279 -0.10 21.70 13.19
CA ASN A 279 1.19 21.94 12.55
C ASN A 279 1.11 21.79 11.02
N GLY A 280 1.82 22.64 10.27
CA GLY A 280 1.85 22.51 8.82
C GLY A 280 2.97 23.31 8.15
N LEU A 281 3.49 22.74 7.07
CA LEU A 281 4.40 23.38 6.13
C LEU A 281 3.60 23.96 4.98
N VAL A 282 3.83 25.22 4.62
CA VAL A 282 3.02 25.96 3.67
C VAL A 282 3.85 26.43 2.49
N TRP A 283 3.33 26.21 1.29
CA TRP A 283 3.77 26.80 0.04
C TRP A 283 2.61 27.61 -0.54
N TYR A 284 2.87 28.86 -0.91
CA TYR A 284 1.81 29.75 -1.39
C TYR A 284 2.29 30.67 -2.52
N PRO A 285 1.41 30.99 -3.48
CA PRO A 285 1.72 31.93 -4.55
C PRO A 285 1.95 33.35 -4.02
N GLN A 286 2.96 34.02 -4.55
CA GLN A 286 3.12 35.46 -4.39
C GLN A 286 2.18 36.18 -5.36
N GLY A 287 1.05 36.66 -4.85
CA GLY A 287 0.06 37.43 -5.59
C GLY A 287 -1.07 37.91 -4.68
N GLU A 288 -2.04 38.63 -5.25
CA GLU A 288 -3.15 39.23 -4.49
C GLU A 288 -4.22 38.22 -4.04
N GLY A 289 -4.38 37.10 -4.77
CA GLY A 289 -5.43 36.12 -4.48
C GLY A 289 -6.85 36.63 -4.80
N PRO A 290 -7.91 36.02 -4.21
CA PRO A 290 -7.86 34.86 -3.33
C PRO A 290 -7.52 33.57 -4.09
N PHE A 291 -6.75 32.69 -3.45
CA PHE A 291 -6.29 31.42 -4.01
C PHE A 291 -7.03 30.24 -3.36
N PRO A 292 -7.32 29.15 -4.10
CA PRO A 292 -7.77 27.88 -3.51
C PRO A 292 -6.81 27.39 -2.42
N LEU A 293 -7.33 26.65 -1.44
CA LEU A 293 -6.54 26.02 -0.37
C LEU A 293 -6.51 24.51 -0.56
N VAL A 294 -5.33 23.91 -0.52
CA VAL A 294 -5.12 22.47 -0.64
C VAL A 294 -4.39 21.96 0.60
N LEU A 295 -5.02 21.07 1.36
CA LEU A 295 -4.36 20.36 2.47
C LEU A 295 -3.86 18.99 1.98
N ILE A 296 -2.65 18.61 2.37
CA ILE A 296 -2.00 17.34 2.05
C ILE A 296 -1.69 16.63 3.37
N VAL A 297 -2.12 15.38 3.52
CA VAL A 297 -1.86 14.58 4.73
C VAL A 297 -1.23 13.23 4.38
N HIS A 298 -0.17 12.88 5.11
CA HIS A 298 0.51 11.61 4.93
C HIS A 298 -0.26 10.45 5.57
N GLY A 299 0.12 9.23 5.21
CA GLY A 299 -0.40 8.01 5.83
C GLY A 299 0.41 7.54 7.03
N ASN A 300 0.14 6.29 7.42
CA ASN A 300 0.87 5.65 8.48
C ASN A 300 2.34 5.45 8.10
N HIS A 301 3.24 5.79 9.02
CA HIS A 301 4.67 5.55 8.89
C HIS A 301 5.23 5.33 10.31
N ASN A 302 6.53 5.46 10.50
CA ASN A 302 7.08 5.61 11.84
C ASN A 302 6.85 7.03 12.38
N MET A 303 6.26 7.16 13.57
CA MET A 303 5.99 8.47 14.23
C MET A 303 7.24 9.35 14.36
N THR A 304 8.42 8.73 14.44
CA THR A 304 9.69 9.45 14.65
C THR A 304 10.38 9.90 13.38
N GLU A 305 9.81 9.57 12.21
CA GLU A 305 10.33 9.91 10.89
C GLU A 305 9.33 10.80 10.16
N PRO A 306 9.60 12.12 10.07
CA PRO A 306 8.67 13.08 9.48
C PRO A 306 8.31 12.74 8.03
N SER A 307 7.02 12.61 7.77
CA SER A 307 6.47 12.29 6.46
C SER A 307 5.97 13.51 5.68
N ASP A 308 5.57 14.58 6.38
CA ASP A 308 5.08 15.84 5.79
C ASP A 308 6.07 16.56 4.86
N PRO A 309 7.41 16.56 5.07
CA PRO A 309 8.32 17.21 4.12
C PRO A 309 8.35 16.51 2.76
N GLY A 310 7.91 15.25 2.71
CA GLY A 310 7.93 14.41 1.51
C GLY A 310 7.09 14.92 0.35
N TYR A 311 6.10 15.80 0.62
CA TYR A 311 5.23 16.40 -0.39
C TYR A 311 5.67 17.80 -0.83
N ALA A 312 6.86 18.28 -0.42
CA ALA A 312 7.34 19.60 -0.80
C ALA A 312 7.34 19.82 -2.33
N TYR A 313 7.72 18.81 -3.12
CA TYR A 313 7.72 18.88 -4.58
C TYR A 313 6.31 19.16 -5.16
N LEU A 314 5.28 18.52 -4.60
CA LEU A 314 3.89 18.68 -5.02
C LEU A 314 3.34 20.02 -4.52
N ALA A 315 3.60 20.36 -3.26
CA ALA A 315 3.12 21.60 -2.66
C ALA A 315 3.72 22.85 -3.33
N GLU A 316 5.02 22.84 -3.63
CA GLU A 316 5.69 23.91 -4.39
C GLU A 316 5.11 24.02 -5.81
N HIS A 317 4.88 22.89 -6.47
CA HIS A 317 4.25 22.87 -7.79
C HIS A 317 2.85 23.48 -7.78
N LEU A 318 1.96 23.02 -6.87
CA LEU A 318 0.60 23.55 -6.75
C LEU A 318 0.61 25.05 -6.39
N ALA A 319 1.54 25.50 -5.54
CA ALA A 319 1.74 26.91 -5.24
C ALA A 319 2.15 27.74 -6.46
N SER A 320 3.05 27.23 -7.30
CA SER A 320 3.42 27.90 -8.55
C SER A 320 2.22 28.06 -9.50
N ARG A 321 1.23 27.19 -9.37
CA ARG A 321 -0.02 27.17 -10.14
C ARG A 321 -1.18 27.95 -9.51
N GLY A 322 -0.91 28.70 -8.43
CA GLY A 322 -1.90 29.58 -7.83
C GLY A 322 -2.83 28.89 -6.83
N MET A 323 -2.37 27.81 -6.18
CA MET A 323 -3.08 27.17 -5.06
C MET A 323 -2.22 27.26 -3.79
N ILE A 324 -2.79 27.63 -2.64
CA ILE A 324 -2.07 27.53 -1.37
C ILE A 324 -2.02 26.06 -0.98
N ALA A 325 -0.83 25.48 -0.86
CA ALA A 325 -0.64 24.07 -0.52
C ALA A 325 -0.04 23.92 0.87
N VAL A 326 -0.62 23.04 1.68
CA VAL A 326 -0.24 22.82 3.08
C VAL A 326 0.02 21.34 3.31
N SER A 327 1.25 20.96 3.64
CA SER A 327 1.56 19.62 4.11
C SER A 327 1.37 19.58 5.63
N VAL A 328 0.36 18.85 6.09
CA VAL A 328 -0.06 18.75 7.49
C VAL A 328 0.79 17.70 8.22
N ASP A 329 1.24 18.06 9.42
CA ASP A 329 1.99 17.16 10.31
C ASP A 329 1.02 16.38 11.21
N GLU A 330 0.81 15.11 10.87
CA GLU A 330 0.09 14.13 11.70
C GLU A 330 1.02 12.97 12.10
N ASN A 331 2.34 13.18 12.14
CA ASN A 331 3.29 12.09 12.43
C ASN A 331 3.05 11.49 13.82
N TYR A 332 2.53 12.27 14.77
CA TYR A 332 2.14 11.79 16.09
C TYR A 332 0.92 10.86 16.07
N LEU A 333 0.20 10.72 14.96
CA LEU A 333 -0.87 9.73 14.83
C LEU A 333 -0.42 8.44 14.15
N ASN A 334 0.82 8.41 13.67
CA ASN A 334 1.40 7.21 13.09
C ASN A 334 1.65 6.13 14.15
N GLY A 335 1.50 4.88 13.71
CA GLY A 335 1.67 3.70 14.52
C GLY A 335 3.04 3.65 15.21
N PHE A 336 3.04 3.10 16.41
CA PHE A 336 4.24 2.70 17.12
C PHE A 336 4.35 1.17 17.03
N ASN A 337 5.55 0.63 16.74
CA ASN A 337 5.83 -0.81 16.52
C ASN A 337 5.39 -1.79 17.63
N LEU A 338 4.72 -1.32 18.69
CA LEU A 338 4.19 -2.12 19.78
C LEU A 338 2.66 -2.11 19.90
N THR A 339 1.96 -1.15 19.28
CA THR A 339 0.50 -1.11 19.18
C THR A 339 0.05 -0.20 18.03
N ASP A 340 -0.78 -0.74 17.16
CA ASP A 340 -1.61 0.04 16.23
C ASP A 340 -3.05 -0.43 16.45
N PRO A 341 -3.79 0.17 17.39
CA PRO A 341 -5.08 -0.34 17.81
C PRO A 341 -6.11 -0.10 16.70
N ASP A 342 -6.23 -1.06 15.78
CA ASP A 342 -7.27 -1.17 14.75
C ASP A 342 -7.61 0.15 14.03
N MET A 343 -6.60 0.98 13.75
CA MET A 343 -6.77 2.30 13.11
C MET A 343 -7.74 3.25 13.85
N ALA A 344 -7.86 3.12 15.18
CA ALA A 344 -8.74 3.94 16.02
C ALA A 344 -8.48 5.46 15.96
N GLU A 345 -7.33 5.86 15.41
CA GLU A 345 -6.90 7.25 15.24
C GLU A 345 -7.48 7.93 13.98
N MET A 346 -8.04 7.16 13.03
CA MET A 346 -8.65 7.65 11.79
C MET A 346 -9.68 8.79 11.93
N PRO A 347 -10.62 8.76 12.91
CA PRO A 347 -11.55 9.86 13.11
C PRO A 347 -10.84 11.16 13.50
N LEU A 348 -9.75 11.05 14.27
CA LEU A 348 -8.96 12.20 14.70
C LEU A 348 -8.20 12.82 13.53
N ARG A 349 -7.59 12.01 12.63
CA ARG A 349 -6.98 12.53 11.39
C ARG A 349 -7.95 13.37 10.57
N ALA A 350 -9.12 12.80 10.28
CA ALA A 350 -10.16 13.47 9.51
C ALA A 350 -10.62 14.78 10.17
N TRP A 351 -10.80 14.77 11.49
CA TRP A 351 -11.22 15.95 12.25
C TRP A 351 -10.14 17.04 12.30
N LEU A 352 -8.86 16.66 12.46
CA LEU A 352 -7.75 17.63 12.50
C LEU A 352 -7.66 18.44 11.21
N LEU A 353 -7.87 17.82 10.04
CA LEU A 353 -7.95 18.54 8.77
C LEU A 353 -9.01 19.65 8.79
N LEU A 354 -10.18 19.40 9.40
CA LEU A 354 -11.21 20.43 9.53
C LEU A 354 -10.80 21.53 10.52
N LYS A 355 -10.06 21.21 11.59
CA LYS A 355 -9.50 22.22 12.51
C LYS A 355 -8.41 23.06 11.84
N HIS A 356 -7.66 22.49 10.90
CA HIS A 356 -6.76 23.27 10.04
C HIS A 356 -7.56 24.25 9.18
N LEU A 357 -8.62 23.81 8.49
CA LEU A 357 -9.47 24.70 7.69
C LEU A 357 -10.11 25.82 8.53
N GLU A 358 -10.52 25.52 9.77
CA GLU A 358 -11.00 26.52 10.73
C GLU A 358 -9.94 27.57 11.03
N GLN A 359 -8.69 27.15 11.32
CA GLN A 359 -7.58 28.05 11.57
C GLN A 359 -7.25 28.93 10.35
N TRP A 360 -7.34 28.37 9.15
CA TRP A 360 -7.14 29.10 7.89
C TRP A 360 -8.25 30.13 7.62
N ARG A 361 -9.51 29.79 7.91
CA ARG A 361 -10.63 30.75 7.88
C ARG A 361 -10.37 31.94 8.80
N ASP A 362 -9.92 31.68 10.02
CA ASP A 362 -9.64 32.71 11.01
C ASP A 362 -8.48 33.62 10.56
N TRP A 363 -7.42 33.06 9.99
CA TRP A 363 -6.32 33.84 9.41
C TRP A 363 -6.75 34.67 8.21
N ASN A 364 -7.59 34.10 7.33
CA ASN A 364 -8.14 34.80 6.19
C ASN A 364 -9.02 36.00 6.60
N ALA A 365 -9.63 35.96 7.78
CA ALA A 365 -10.46 37.02 8.34
C ALA A 365 -9.70 38.01 9.25
N ALA A 366 -8.44 37.75 9.60
CA ALA A 366 -7.69 38.54 10.59
C ALA A 366 -6.77 39.61 9.94
N PRO A 367 -7.06 40.93 10.09
CA PRO A 367 -6.19 41.98 9.57
C PRO A 367 -4.76 41.87 10.13
N GLY A 368 -3.77 42.03 9.25
CA GLY A 368 -2.35 41.91 9.60
C GLY A 368 -1.79 40.48 9.55
N ASN A 369 -2.64 39.46 9.34
CA ASN A 369 -2.16 38.12 8.99
C ASN A 369 -1.69 38.10 7.51
N PRO A 370 -0.62 37.36 7.15
CA PRO A 370 -0.16 37.22 5.77
C PRO A 370 -1.22 36.71 4.78
N PHE A 371 -2.22 35.98 5.27
CA PHE A 371 -3.29 35.39 4.45
C PHE A 371 -4.60 36.16 4.51
N TYR A 372 -4.64 37.34 5.13
CA TYR A 372 -5.85 38.16 5.23
C TYR A 372 -6.44 38.49 3.86
N GLY A 373 -7.65 37.99 3.58
CA GLY A 373 -8.36 38.16 2.31
C GLY A 373 -7.74 37.44 1.12
N ARG A 374 -6.80 36.50 1.32
CA ARG A 374 -6.04 35.83 0.26
C ARG A 374 -6.43 34.37 0.02
N VAL A 375 -7.32 33.83 0.83
CA VAL A 375 -7.73 32.42 0.76
C VAL A 375 -9.18 32.32 0.33
N ASP A 376 -9.45 31.48 -0.66
CA ASP A 376 -10.79 31.15 -1.10
C ASP A 376 -11.30 29.91 -0.36
N MET A 377 -12.02 30.13 0.75
CA MET A 377 -12.54 29.03 1.58
C MET A 377 -13.70 28.26 0.93
N GLU A 378 -14.20 28.73 -0.22
CA GLU A 378 -15.20 28.02 -1.04
C GLU A 378 -14.54 27.08 -2.05
N ARG A 379 -13.21 27.12 -2.20
CA ARG A 379 -12.41 26.28 -3.11
C ARG A 379 -11.31 25.56 -2.35
N VAL A 380 -11.69 24.46 -1.69
CA VAL A 380 -10.81 23.62 -0.90
C VAL A 380 -10.58 22.27 -1.57
N GLY A 381 -9.32 21.87 -1.68
CA GLY A 381 -8.89 20.52 -2.07
C GLY A 381 -8.27 19.78 -0.88
N LEU A 382 -8.49 18.46 -0.80
CA LEU A 382 -7.84 17.60 0.18
C LEU A 382 -7.08 16.48 -0.54
N ILE A 383 -5.81 16.28 -0.19
CA ILE A 383 -4.96 15.19 -0.70
C ILE A 383 -4.53 14.33 0.48
N GLY A 384 -4.71 13.02 0.37
CA GLY A 384 -4.30 12.08 1.41
C GLY A 384 -3.63 10.85 0.84
N HIS A 385 -2.62 10.32 1.53
CA HIS A 385 -1.91 9.10 1.14
C HIS A 385 -2.15 7.95 2.12
N SER A 386 -2.42 6.73 1.65
CA SER A 386 -2.60 5.54 2.48
C SER A 386 -3.75 5.75 3.47
N ARG A 387 -3.53 5.62 4.78
CA ARG A 387 -4.51 6.03 5.81
C ARG A 387 -4.97 7.48 5.67
N GLY A 388 -4.06 8.39 5.29
CA GLY A 388 -4.39 9.78 5.00
C GLY A 388 -5.39 9.91 3.84
N GLY A 389 -5.35 9.00 2.86
CA GLY A 389 -6.26 8.97 1.71
C GLY A 389 -7.70 8.59 2.09
N GLU A 390 -7.86 7.67 3.03
CA GLU A 390 -9.17 7.40 3.64
C GLU A 390 -9.60 8.57 4.55
N ALA A 391 -8.66 9.17 5.30
CA ALA A 391 -8.94 10.27 6.22
C ALA A 391 -9.46 11.53 5.52
N VAL A 392 -8.95 11.89 4.33
CA VAL A 392 -9.46 13.05 3.58
C VAL A 392 -10.89 12.84 3.07
N ALA A 393 -11.26 11.61 2.71
CA ALA A 393 -12.63 11.29 2.36
C ALA A 393 -13.55 11.43 3.59
N HIS A 394 -13.12 10.93 4.75
CA HIS A 394 -13.83 11.12 6.01
C HIS A 394 -13.91 12.58 6.44
N ALA A 395 -12.88 13.39 6.20
CA ALA A 395 -12.91 14.82 6.49
C ALA A 395 -13.99 15.51 5.65
N ALA A 396 -14.08 15.19 4.36
CA ALA A 396 -15.12 15.71 3.47
C ALA A 396 -16.54 15.29 3.91
N GLU A 397 -16.75 14.03 4.32
CA GLU A 397 -18.04 13.60 4.87
C GLU A 397 -18.35 14.30 6.21
N MET A 398 -17.37 14.37 7.11
CA MET A 398 -17.51 14.98 8.45
C MET A 398 -17.77 16.49 8.36
N ASN A 399 -17.23 17.16 7.34
CA ASN A 399 -17.49 18.57 7.05
C ASN A 399 -18.97 18.86 6.80
N ALA A 400 -19.67 17.94 6.13
CA ALA A 400 -21.11 18.06 5.89
C ALA A 400 -21.95 17.48 7.04
N ARG A 401 -21.48 16.39 7.66
CA ARG A 401 -22.19 15.63 8.69
C ARG A 401 -21.22 15.18 9.77
N PRO A 402 -21.00 16.01 10.80
CA PRO A 402 -20.08 15.67 11.88
C PRO A 402 -20.55 14.42 12.62
N ILE A 403 -19.62 13.54 13.00
CA ILE A 403 -19.91 12.43 13.92
C ILE A 403 -20.17 12.99 15.33
N ASP A 404 -20.90 12.24 16.18
CA ASP A 404 -21.28 12.69 17.53
C ASP A 404 -20.10 13.21 18.37
N ALA A 405 -18.98 12.49 18.34
CA ALA A 405 -17.76 12.88 19.06
C ALA A 405 -17.18 14.20 18.54
N ALA A 406 -17.14 14.40 17.22
CA ALA A 406 -16.69 15.65 16.61
C ALA A 406 -17.66 16.81 16.89
N ALA A 407 -18.98 16.55 16.82
CA ALA A 407 -20.03 17.52 17.12
C ALA A 407 -19.98 17.98 18.58
N ALA A 408 -19.63 17.10 19.51
CA ALA A 408 -19.53 17.42 20.94
C ALA A 408 -18.41 18.43 21.26
N VAL A 409 -17.36 18.48 20.43
CA VAL A 409 -16.18 19.35 20.65
C VAL A 409 -16.04 20.47 19.63
N SER A 410 -17.00 20.59 18.72
CA SER A 410 -17.06 21.66 17.71
C SER A 410 -18.26 22.56 18.02
N LYS A 411 -18.11 23.87 17.87
CA LYS A 411 -19.21 24.84 17.99
C LYS A 411 -20.08 24.78 16.73
N GLY A 412 -21.35 25.15 16.87
CA GLY A 412 -22.25 25.21 15.72
C GLY A 412 -21.73 26.20 14.66
N GLY A 413 -21.54 25.72 13.43
CA GLY A 413 -20.98 26.50 12.32
C GLY A 413 -19.45 26.43 12.17
N ASP A 414 -18.76 25.56 12.91
CA ASP A 414 -17.31 25.39 12.77
C ASP A 414 -16.92 24.70 11.44
N PHE A 415 -17.79 23.88 10.87
CA PHE A 415 -17.59 23.18 9.59
C PHE A 415 -18.58 23.65 8.51
N GLY A 416 -18.46 23.09 7.31
CA GLY A 416 -19.16 23.54 6.11
C GLY A 416 -18.25 24.28 5.13
N PHE A 417 -16.96 23.91 5.09
CA PHE A 417 -16.00 24.46 4.13
C PHE A 417 -16.32 24.00 2.70
N GLY A 418 -15.96 24.79 1.69
CA GLY A 418 -16.16 24.45 0.28
C GLY A 418 -15.16 23.41 -0.23
N ILE A 419 -15.19 22.20 0.35
CA ILE A 419 -14.39 21.06 -0.11
C ILE A 419 -14.97 20.58 -1.44
N ARG A 420 -14.26 20.88 -2.53
CA ARG A 420 -14.68 20.53 -3.89
C ARG A 420 -13.96 19.31 -4.44
N GLY A 421 -12.69 19.10 -4.09
CA GLY A 421 -11.89 17.99 -4.60
C GLY A 421 -11.21 17.17 -3.50
N VAL A 422 -11.29 15.85 -3.63
CA VAL A 422 -10.62 14.88 -2.75
C VAL A 422 -9.73 13.97 -3.59
N VAL A 423 -8.44 13.93 -3.25
CA VAL A 423 -7.42 13.09 -3.92
C VAL A 423 -6.92 12.06 -2.93
N ALA A 424 -7.11 10.78 -3.25
CA ALA A 424 -6.65 9.65 -2.46
C ALA A 424 -5.50 8.94 -3.19
N LEU A 425 -4.31 9.01 -2.63
CA LEU A 425 -3.09 8.36 -3.11
C LEU A 425 -2.94 7.01 -2.40
N ALA A 426 -2.90 5.91 -3.16
CA ALA A 426 -2.78 4.54 -2.63
C ALA A 426 -3.53 4.31 -1.30
N PRO A 427 -4.83 4.67 -1.20
CA PRO A 427 -5.51 4.76 0.08
C PRO A 427 -5.90 3.38 0.61
N CYS A 428 -6.13 3.31 1.93
CA CYS A 428 -6.97 2.25 2.49
C CYS A 428 -8.45 2.52 2.15
N ASP A 429 -9.30 1.51 2.27
CA ASP A 429 -10.76 1.69 2.28
C ASP A 429 -11.42 0.97 3.45
N ASN A 430 -12.46 1.59 3.99
CA ASN A 430 -13.44 0.97 4.88
C ASN A 430 -12.85 0.40 6.19
N ARG A 431 -11.71 0.95 6.62
CA ARG A 431 -11.02 0.64 7.89
C ARG A 431 -11.65 1.39 9.04
N TYR A 432 -12.10 2.62 8.80
CA TYR A 432 -12.96 3.35 9.72
C TYR A 432 -14.41 3.37 9.22
N ARG A 433 -15.33 2.90 10.07
CA ARG A 433 -16.77 2.81 9.76
C ARG A 433 -17.60 3.60 10.76
N PRO A 434 -17.81 4.92 10.55
CA PRO A 434 -18.73 5.70 11.36
C PRO A 434 -20.09 5.00 11.44
N ALA A 435 -20.58 4.72 12.65
CA ALA A 435 -21.83 3.99 12.88
C ALA A 435 -21.93 2.62 12.16
N GLY A 436 -20.80 1.96 11.91
CA GLY A 436 -20.74 0.63 11.30
C GLY A 436 -20.97 0.60 9.79
N ARG A 437 -21.05 1.75 9.11
CA ARG A 437 -21.25 1.84 7.65
C ARG A 437 -19.98 2.30 6.92
N PRO A 438 -19.80 1.89 5.65
CA PRO A 438 -18.82 2.50 4.76
C PRO A 438 -19.10 3.99 4.52
N LEU A 439 -18.06 4.72 4.14
CA LEU A 439 -18.17 6.12 3.73
C LEU A 439 -18.82 6.24 2.35
N HIS A 440 -19.71 7.23 2.20
CA HIS A 440 -20.29 7.63 0.92
C HIS A 440 -19.95 9.10 0.69
N LEU A 441 -18.97 9.36 -0.18
CA LEU A 441 -18.57 10.71 -0.52
C LEU A 441 -19.62 11.30 -1.45
N LYS A 442 -20.18 12.45 -1.06
CA LYS A 442 -21.23 13.13 -1.82
C LYS A 442 -20.72 14.48 -2.28
N ASN A 443 -20.94 14.78 -3.56
CA ASN A 443 -20.82 16.09 -4.20
C ASN A 443 -19.40 16.68 -4.28
N ALA A 444 -18.40 16.10 -3.63
CA ALA A 444 -16.99 16.43 -3.87
C ALA A 444 -16.44 15.53 -4.99
N ASP A 445 -15.69 16.14 -5.90
CA ASP A 445 -14.93 15.45 -6.93
C ASP A 445 -13.93 14.49 -6.26
N TYR A 446 -13.67 13.34 -6.89
CA TYR A 446 -12.84 12.30 -6.29
C TYR A 446 -11.81 11.73 -7.27
N LEU A 447 -10.53 11.79 -6.91
CA LEU A 447 -9.45 11.12 -7.61
C LEU A 447 -8.88 9.97 -6.77
N LEU A 448 -8.91 8.76 -7.31
CA LEU A 448 -8.11 7.63 -6.84
C LEU A 448 -6.83 7.50 -7.68
N LEU A 449 -5.68 7.85 -7.11
CA LEU A 449 -4.38 7.57 -7.72
C LEU A 449 -3.76 6.33 -7.05
N ALA A 450 -3.85 5.20 -7.74
CA ALA A 450 -3.45 3.90 -7.21
C ALA A 450 -2.18 3.35 -7.89
N SER A 451 -1.56 2.36 -7.27
CA SER A 451 -0.26 1.79 -7.67
C SER A 451 -0.31 0.27 -7.70
N GLY A 452 0.26 -0.35 -8.73
CA GLY A 452 0.11 -1.78 -8.97
C GLY A 452 1.16 -2.70 -8.34
N HIS A 453 2.33 -2.15 -8.03
CA HIS A 453 3.40 -2.81 -7.27
C HIS A 453 3.53 -2.22 -5.87
N ASP A 454 2.39 -1.77 -5.33
CA ASP A 454 2.26 -1.36 -3.94
C ASP A 454 2.54 -2.54 -3.01
N GLY A 455 3.62 -2.42 -2.23
CA GLY A 455 4.04 -3.44 -1.29
C GLY A 455 3.35 -3.34 0.07
N ASP A 456 2.68 -2.22 0.38
CA ASP A 456 2.01 -1.98 1.66
C ASP A 456 0.50 -2.27 1.53
N MET A 457 -0.19 -1.51 0.67
CA MET A 457 -1.56 -1.78 0.20
C MET A 457 -1.52 -2.63 -1.08
N TYR A 458 -1.22 -3.91 -0.89
CA TYR A 458 -0.99 -4.88 -1.97
C TYR A 458 -2.26 -5.31 -2.73
N TYR A 459 -3.32 -4.51 -2.78
CA TYR A 459 -4.47 -4.66 -3.66
C TYR A 459 -5.16 -3.30 -3.82
N LEU A 460 -6.03 -3.15 -4.81
CA LEU A 460 -6.71 -1.88 -5.12
C LEU A 460 -7.84 -1.52 -4.12
N ASP A 461 -7.50 -1.35 -2.84
CA ASP A 461 -8.46 -1.14 -1.73
C ASP A 461 -9.36 0.09 -1.97
N GLY A 462 -8.76 1.20 -2.40
CA GLY A 462 -9.46 2.47 -2.69
C GLY A 462 -10.57 2.40 -3.75
N LEU A 463 -10.67 1.34 -4.56
CA LEU A 463 -11.71 1.19 -5.58
C LEU A 463 -13.12 1.19 -4.98
N GLY A 464 -13.26 0.66 -3.75
CA GLY A 464 -14.54 0.68 -3.05
C GLY A 464 -15.03 2.12 -2.80
N GLN A 465 -14.13 3.02 -2.38
CA GLN A 465 -14.46 4.42 -2.16
C GLN A 465 -14.77 5.16 -3.47
N TYR A 466 -14.00 4.89 -4.54
CA TYR A 466 -14.30 5.41 -5.88
C TYR A 466 -15.72 5.03 -6.33
N ALA A 467 -16.11 3.77 -6.15
CA ALA A 467 -17.45 3.30 -6.52
C ALA A 467 -18.56 3.99 -5.71
N ARG A 468 -18.30 4.38 -4.45
CA ARG A 468 -19.29 5.03 -3.57
C ARG A 468 -19.36 6.56 -3.68
N ALA A 469 -18.50 7.18 -4.49
CA ALA A 469 -18.57 8.61 -4.78
C ALA A 469 -19.75 8.95 -5.71
N THR A 470 -20.52 9.98 -5.36
CA THR A 470 -21.77 10.36 -6.04
C THR A 470 -21.96 11.89 -6.07
N PHE A 471 -22.72 12.40 -7.04
CA PHE A 471 -22.80 13.84 -7.35
C PHE A 471 -24.23 14.39 -7.43
N ALA A 472 -25.16 13.84 -6.66
CA ALA A 472 -26.59 14.18 -6.76
C ALA A 472 -26.91 15.69 -6.60
N GLU A 473 -26.07 16.45 -5.89
CA GLU A 473 -26.22 17.90 -5.71
C GLU A 473 -25.05 18.70 -6.32
N ASN A 474 -24.21 18.07 -7.15
CA ASN A 474 -23.13 18.71 -7.90
C ASN A 474 -23.22 18.30 -9.39
N PRO A 475 -23.90 19.09 -10.24
CA PRO A 475 -24.08 18.74 -11.66
C PRO A 475 -22.79 18.77 -12.47
N ASP A 476 -21.74 19.44 -11.97
CA ASP A 476 -20.43 19.47 -12.64
C ASP A 476 -19.47 18.41 -12.04
N GLY A 477 -19.95 17.62 -11.08
CA GLY A 477 -19.13 16.73 -10.26
C GLY A 477 -18.59 15.53 -11.03
N PHE A 478 -17.40 15.07 -10.68
CA PHE A 478 -16.79 13.92 -11.34
C PHE A 478 -15.87 13.09 -10.44
N LYS A 479 -15.71 11.81 -10.81
CA LYS A 479 -14.73 10.90 -10.22
C LYS A 479 -13.79 10.37 -11.28
N ALA A 480 -12.55 10.16 -10.87
CA ALA A 480 -11.50 9.62 -11.70
C ALA A 480 -10.65 8.60 -10.94
N LEU A 481 -10.10 7.64 -11.69
CA LEU A 481 -9.11 6.68 -11.23
C LEU A 481 -7.94 6.72 -12.20
N ALA A 482 -6.72 6.76 -11.67
CA ALA A 482 -5.50 6.51 -12.43
C ALA A 482 -4.68 5.43 -11.72
N TYR A 483 -4.45 4.31 -12.39
CA TYR A 483 -3.73 3.16 -11.85
C TYR A 483 -2.35 3.05 -12.50
N LEU A 484 -1.31 3.34 -11.73
CA LEU A 484 0.09 3.26 -12.15
C LEU A 484 0.59 1.83 -11.98
N TYR A 485 0.59 1.04 -13.06
CA TYR A 485 0.89 -0.40 -12.98
C TYR A 485 2.21 -0.69 -12.26
N ARG A 486 3.27 0.07 -12.55
CA ARG A 486 4.62 -0.08 -11.96
C ARG A 486 4.87 0.82 -10.74
N GLY A 487 3.87 1.58 -10.29
CA GLY A 487 3.99 2.40 -9.09
C GLY A 487 4.05 1.54 -7.83
N ASN A 488 4.76 2.01 -6.81
CA ASN A 488 4.75 1.44 -5.45
C ASN A 488 3.96 2.35 -4.48
N HIS A 489 3.90 1.97 -3.20
CA HIS A 489 3.28 2.80 -2.17
C HIS A 489 4.07 4.10 -1.96
N GLY A 490 5.37 3.96 -1.70
CA GLY A 490 6.16 5.04 -1.11
C GLY A 490 6.59 6.17 -2.03
N ASN A 491 6.75 5.97 -3.35
CA ASN A 491 7.39 6.98 -4.22
C ASN A 491 6.57 8.27 -4.42
N PHE A 492 5.28 8.30 -4.06
CA PHE A 492 4.52 9.54 -3.95
C PHE A 492 5.07 10.49 -2.87
N ASN A 493 5.81 9.97 -1.91
CA ASN A 493 6.45 10.72 -0.84
C ASN A 493 7.98 10.64 -1.00
N SER A 494 8.63 11.79 -1.18
CA SER A 494 10.09 11.85 -1.44
C SER A 494 10.97 11.36 -0.27
N VAL A 495 10.40 11.16 0.92
CA VAL A 495 11.12 10.63 2.10
C VAL A 495 11.00 9.11 2.22
N TRP A 496 9.91 8.51 1.74
CA TRP A 496 9.61 7.07 1.91
C TRP A 496 10.34 6.18 0.88
N GLY A 497 10.27 6.55 -0.41
CA GLY A 497 10.95 5.85 -1.50
C GLY A 497 10.43 4.42 -1.75
N ASP A 498 11.33 3.51 -2.13
CA ASP A 498 11.01 2.13 -2.56
C ASP A 498 10.89 1.10 -1.43
N ASN A 499 10.64 1.57 -0.20
CA ASN A 499 10.72 0.77 1.03
C ASN A 499 9.36 0.58 1.70
N ASP A 500 8.37 0.12 0.95
CA ASP A 500 6.96 -0.01 1.39
C ASP A 500 6.76 -0.84 2.69
N LYS A 501 7.71 -1.71 3.06
CA LYS A 501 7.67 -2.50 4.31
C LYS A 501 8.71 -2.04 5.35
N GLY A 502 9.17 -0.79 5.25
CA GLY A 502 10.35 -0.29 5.95
C GLY A 502 11.65 -0.85 5.38
N TRP A 503 12.78 -0.21 5.67
CA TRP A 503 14.06 -0.52 5.00
C TRP A 503 14.44 -2.00 5.04
N PHE A 504 14.34 -2.64 6.22
CA PHE A 504 14.89 -3.99 6.39
C PHE A 504 14.04 -5.04 5.68
N ASN A 505 12.73 -5.06 5.91
CA ASN A 505 11.82 -6.00 5.24
C ASN A 505 11.73 -5.74 3.73
N SER A 506 11.90 -4.50 3.27
CA SER A 506 11.92 -4.17 1.84
C SER A 506 13.10 -4.80 1.06
N LEU A 507 14.10 -5.35 1.75
CA LEU A 507 15.12 -6.22 1.13
C LEU A 507 14.54 -7.53 0.56
N LEU A 508 13.29 -7.89 0.87
CA LEU A 508 12.61 -9.06 0.34
C LEU A 508 11.58 -8.70 -0.76
N LEU A 509 11.24 -7.42 -0.91
CA LEU A 509 10.39 -6.93 -1.99
C LEU A 509 11.09 -7.06 -3.34
N ASN A 510 10.30 -7.34 -4.37
CA ASN A 510 10.74 -7.26 -5.75
C ASN A 510 10.63 -5.81 -6.22
N ARG A 511 11.76 -5.09 -6.17
CA ARG A 511 11.84 -3.64 -6.44
C ARG A 511 12.32 -3.31 -7.85
N LYS A 512 12.82 -4.30 -8.58
CA LYS A 512 13.21 -4.15 -10.00
C LYS A 512 12.09 -3.59 -10.91
N PRO A 513 10.81 -4.00 -10.78
CA PRO A 513 9.75 -3.52 -11.68
C PRO A 513 9.33 -2.07 -11.43
N LEU A 514 9.73 -1.46 -10.31
CA LEU A 514 9.18 -0.17 -9.88
C LEU A 514 9.54 0.97 -10.85
N LEU A 515 8.66 1.97 -10.93
CA LEU A 515 9.01 3.28 -11.46
C LEU A 515 10.08 3.93 -10.56
N THR A 516 10.90 4.82 -11.13
CA THR A 516 11.75 5.68 -10.28
C THR A 516 10.87 6.65 -9.48
N VAL A 517 11.46 7.25 -8.44
CA VAL A 517 10.80 8.29 -7.64
C VAL A 517 10.32 9.43 -8.55
N GLU A 518 11.17 9.89 -9.46
CA GLU A 518 10.89 10.98 -10.38
C GLU A 518 9.77 10.62 -11.36
N GLU A 519 9.77 9.40 -11.90
CA GLU A 519 8.75 8.92 -12.83
C GLU A 519 7.36 8.86 -12.18
N GLN A 520 7.26 8.34 -10.94
CA GLN A 520 6.00 8.25 -10.21
C GLN A 520 5.53 9.62 -9.72
N GLN A 521 6.44 10.48 -9.26
CA GLN A 521 6.11 11.86 -8.89
C GLN A 521 5.67 12.69 -10.09
N GLN A 522 6.28 12.49 -11.27
CA GLN A 522 5.85 13.11 -12.51
C GLN A 522 4.41 12.70 -12.86
N ALA A 523 4.06 11.43 -12.74
CA ALA A 523 2.68 10.98 -12.92
C ALA A 523 1.72 11.62 -11.90
N ALA A 524 2.15 11.72 -10.64
CA ALA A 524 1.38 12.40 -9.61
C ALA A 524 1.15 13.88 -9.94
N LEU A 525 2.18 14.61 -10.39
CA LEU A 525 2.04 16.00 -10.82
C LEU A 525 1.02 16.14 -11.96
N VAL A 526 1.04 15.25 -12.96
CA VAL A 526 0.08 15.29 -14.07
C VAL A 526 -1.35 15.08 -13.58
N PHE A 527 -1.62 13.96 -12.90
CA PHE A 527 -2.99 13.59 -12.53
C PHE A 527 -3.56 14.46 -11.41
N ILE A 528 -2.79 14.73 -10.36
CA ILE A 528 -3.27 15.53 -9.22
C ILE A 528 -3.51 16.97 -9.66
N THR A 529 -2.58 17.57 -10.42
CA THR A 529 -2.74 18.95 -10.85
C THR A 529 -3.91 19.09 -11.83
N GLY A 530 -4.01 18.21 -12.82
CA GLY A 530 -5.13 18.26 -13.77
C GLY A 530 -6.48 18.10 -13.09
N PHE A 531 -6.58 17.16 -12.14
CA PHE A 531 -7.78 16.99 -11.31
C PHE A 531 -8.13 18.25 -10.51
N LEU A 532 -7.15 18.85 -9.82
CA LEU A 532 -7.40 20.05 -9.00
C LEU A 532 -7.68 21.30 -9.85
N GLU A 533 -7.09 21.43 -11.02
CA GLU A 533 -7.40 22.51 -11.96
C GLU A 533 -8.85 22.41 -12.46
N ALA A 534 -9.34 21.20 -12.76
CA ALA A 534 -10.75 20.98 -13.07
C ALA A 534 -11.65 21.28 -11.86
N SER A 535 -11.37 20.66 -10.71
CA SER A 535 -12.22 20.71 -9.50
C SER A 535 -12.26 22.10 -8.83
N LEU A 536 -11.14 22.83 -8.85
CA LEU A 536 -10.98 24.11 -8.11
C LEU A 536 -10.97 25.33 -9.03
N ASN A 537 -10.46 25.22 -10.26
CA ASN A 537 -10.28 26.37 -11.15
C ASN A 537 -11.19 26.35 -12.38
N GLY A 538 -12.07 25.36 -12.53
CA GLY A 538 -13.00 25.26 -13.67
C GLY A 538 -12.29 25.02 -15.01
N ARG A 539 -11.12 24.36 -14.97
CA ARG A 539 -10.34 23.99 -16.16
C ARG A 539 -10.74 22.60 -16.63
N ASP A 540 -11.96 22.49 -17.15
CA ASP A 540 -12.58 21.21 -17.52
C ASP A 540 -11.82 20.45 -18.62
N GLU A 541 -10.98 21.13 -19.41
CA GLU A 541 -10.14 20.46 -20.39
C GLU A 541 -9.19 19.41 -19.77
N TYR A 542 -8.90 19.51 -18.47
CA TYR A 542 -8.06 18.54 -17.76
C TYR A 542 -8.79 17.25 -17.37
N ARG A 543 -10.13 17.20 -17.46
CA ARG A 543 -10.89 15.95 -17.24
C ARG A 543 -10.48 14.87 -18.26
N ALA A 544 -10.08 15.31 -19.46
CA ALA A 544 -9.58 14.44 -20.54
C ALA A 544 -8.39 13.55 -20.15
N LEU A 545 -7.63 13.90 -19.10
CA LEU A 545 -6.56 13.03 -18.58
C LEU A 545 -7.04 11.63 -18.16
N PHE A 546 -8.34 11.49 -17.87
CA PHE A 546 -8.90 10.27 -17.26
C PHE A 546 -9.71 9.41 -18.23
N TYR A 547 -10.11 9.95 -19.39
CA TYR A 547 -10.81 9.22 -20.45
C TYR A 547 -10.14 9.27 -21.82
N ASP A 548 -9.16 10.17 -22.02
CA ASP A 548 -8.30 10.23 -23.20
C ASP A 548 -6.82 10.36 -22.76
N LEU A 549 -6.35 9.34 -22.04
CA LEU A 549 -4.96 9.21 -21.60
C LEU A 549 -3.89 9.44 -22.70
N PRO A 550 -4.10 9.02 -23.96
CA PRO A 550 -3.22 9.35 -25.08
C PRO A 550 -2.85 10.84 -25.18
N ALA A 551 -3.78 11.74 -24.87
CA ALA A 551 -3.55 13.19 -24.84
C ALA A 551 -2.43 13.60 -23.88
N ALA A 552 -2.22 12.84 -22.80
CA ALA A 552 -1.24 13.09 -21.75
C ALA A 552 0.01 12.19 -21.85
N ARG A 553 0.06 11.28 -22.83
CA ARG A 553 1.08 10.22 -22.96
C ARG A 553 2.50 10.77 -22.94
N ALA A 554 2.72 11.96 -23.51
CA ALA A 554 4.01 12.63 -23.57
C ALA A 554 4.53 13.13 -22.20
N TRP A 555 3.68 13.21 -21.18
CA TRP A 555 4.01 13.73 -19.85
C TRP A 555 4.08 12.63 -18.79
N LEU A 556 3.75 11.39 -19.16
CA LEU A 556 3.60 10.25 -18.26
C LEU A 556 4.71 9.21 -18.45
N PRO A 557 5.11 8.50 -17.37
CA PRO A 557 6.17 7.50 -17.42
C PRO A 557 5.81 6.32 -18.31
N THR A 558 6.80 5.77 -19.01
CA THR A 558 6.60 4.65 -19.95
C THR A 558 6.02 3.42 -19.27
N GLY A 559 5.07 2.75 -19.95
CA GLY A 559 4.37 1.57 -19.43
C GLY A 559 2.86 1.75 -19.37
N VAL A 560 2.21 0.76 -18.75
CA VAL A 560 0.76 0.66 -18.65
C VAL A 560 0.24 1.57 -17.54
N ILE A 561 -0.73 2.42 -17.89
CA ILE A 561 -1.55 3.19 -16.96
C ILE A 561 -2.99 2.93 -17.37
N VAL A 562 -3.83 2.59 -16.41
CA VAL A 562 -5.27 2.35 -16.64
C VAL A 562 -6.04 3.46 -15.96
N THR A 563 -7.03 4.03 -16.66
CA THR A 563 -7.86 5.12 -16.12
C THR A 563 -9.33 4.76 -16.13
N GLN A 564 -10.06 5.26 -15.13
CA GLN A 564 -11.52 5.29 -15.12
C GLN A 564 -12.00 6.72 -14.91
N TYR A 565 -13.16 7.02 -15.45
CA TYR A 565 -13.78 8.33 -15.34
C TYR A 565 -15.30 8.20 -15.38
N MET A 566 -15.98 9.04 -14.60
CA MET A 566 -17.42 9.24 -14.62
C MET A 566 -17.75 10.63 -14.08
N ASP A 567 -18.65 11.34 -14.72
CA ASP A 567 -19.20 12.62 -14.27
C ASP A 567 -20.70 12.54 -13.97
N ALA A 568 -21.23 13.63 -13.40
CA ALA A 568 -22.62 13.76 -13.01
C ALA A 568 -23.60 13.78 -14.20
N ASP A 569 -23.11 14.16 -15.39
CA ASP A 569 -23.89 14.20 -16.63
C ASP A 569 -23.99 12.83 -17.33
N PHE A 570 -23.41 11.79 -16.76
CA PHE A 570 -23.48 10.43 -17.30
C PHE A 570 -24.92 9.91 -17.38
N ILE A 571 -25.40 9.71 -18.60
CA ILE A 571 -26.68 9.12 -18.95
C ILE A 571 -26.54 7.60 -18.86
N GLN A 572 -26.82 7.05 -17.68
CA GLN A 572 -26.72 5.61 -17.43
C GLN A 572 -27.72 4.80 -18.27
N VAL A 573 -27.20 3.77 -18.95
CA VAL A 573 -27.99 2.72 -19.61
C VAL A 573 -27.98 1.46 -18.76
N ASP A 574 -26.80 0.98 -18.39
CA ASP A 574 -26.62 -0.23 -17.60
C ASP A 574 -25.32 -0.17 -16.77
N ALA A 575 -25.48 -0.10 -15.46
CA ALA A 575 -24.44 -0.26 -14.44
C ALA A 575 -24.66 -1.57 -13.65
N ASN A 576 -25.43 -2.51 -14.22
CA ASN A 576 -25.68 -3.84 -13.69
C ASN A 576 -26.28 -3.84 -12.27
N THR A 577 -27.07 -2.83 -11.89
CA THR A 577 -27.59 -2.70 -10.52
C THR A 577 -28.94 -3.41 -10.29
N THR A 578 -29.67 -3.75 -11.36
CA THR A 578 -30.94 -4.50 -11.30
C THR A 578 -30.79 -5.90 -10.68
N GLY A 579 -29.60 -6.49 -10.76
CA GLY A 579 -29.34 -7.88 -10.41
C GLY A 579 -29.85 -8.90 -11.45
N SER A 580 -30.58 -8.44 -12.47
CA SER A 580 -30.88 -9.22 -13.66
C SER A 580 -29.67 -9.21 -14.60
N ARG A 581 -29.53 -10.24 -15.44
CA ARG A 581 -28.59 -10.20 -16.57
C ARG A 581 -29.31 -9.88 -17.87
N GLU A 582 -30.63 -10.04 -17.93
CA GLU A 582 -31.46 -9.79 -19.11
C GLU A 582 -32.11 -8.39 -19.09
N GLU A 583 -32.14 -7.69 -17.96
CA GLU A 583 -32.75 -6.35 -17.82
C GLU A 583 -31.68 -5.28 -17.58
N LEU A 584 -31.76 -4.19 -18.34
CA LEU A 584 -30.91 -3.01 -18.14
C LEU A 584 -31.40 -2.18 -16.96
N ASP A 585 -30.52 -1.36 -16.37
CA ASP A 585 -30.94 -0.37 -15.37
C ASP A 585 -31.93 0.66 -15.92
N VAL A 586 -31.85 0.97 -17.22
CA VAL A 586 -32.88 1.79 -17.88
C VAL A 586 -34.18 0.98 -18.05
N PRO A 587 -35.33 1.47 -17.52
CA PRO A 587 -36.58 0.71 -17.55
C PRO A 587 -37.04 0.36 -18.97
N GLY A 588 -37.39 -0.91 -19.18
CA GLY A 588 -37.84 -1.42 -20.48
C GLY A 588 -36.71 -1.80 -21.45
N GLY A 589 -35.46 -1.58 -21.07
CA GLY A 589 -34.29 -2.05 -21.81
C GLY A 589 -34.02 -3.53 -21.52
N SER A 590 -33.45 -4.24 -22.49
CA SER A 590 -33.05 -5.63 -22.32
C SER A 590 -31.64 -5.90 -22.83
N ALA A 591 -31.00 -6.93 -22.26
CA ALA A 591 -29.72 -7.44 -22.72
C ALA A 591 -29.86 -8.88 -23.21
N GLU A 592 -29.05 -9.25 -24.19
CA GLU A 592 -28.91 -10.62 -24.67
C GLU A 592 -27.48 -10.90 -25.15
N VAL A 593 -27.17 -12.19 -25.32
CA VAL A 593 -25.86 -12.63 -25.81
C VAL A 593 -26.00 -13.64 -26.95
N ARG A 594 -24.99 -13.67 -27.82
CA ARG A 594 -24.83 -14.67 -28.88
C ARG A 594 -23.46 -15.32 -28.74
N ASP A 595 -23.38 -16.63 -28.98
CA ASP A 595 -22.15 -17.44 -28.94
C ASP A 595 -21.29 -17.28 -27.66
N MET A 596 -21.94 -16.97 -26.53
CA MET A 596 -21.31 -16.93 -25.21
C MET A 596 -21.46 -18.27 -24.50
N THR A 597 -20.40 -18.73 -23.84
CA THR A 597 -20.43 -19.92 -22.98
C THR A 597 -20.98 -19.61 -21.60
N ALA A 598 -20.76 -18.38 -21.11
CA ALA A 598 -21.36 -17.87 -19.88
C ALA A 598 -21.49 -16.35 -19.92
N TRP A 599 -22.55 -15.85 -19.29
CA TRP A 599 -22.69 -14.43 -18.97
C TRP A 599 -23.46 -14.27 -17.67
N ARG A 600 -22.99 -13.38 -16.81
CA ARG A 600 -23.61 -13.12 -15.51
C ARG A 600 -23.20 -11.77 -14.96
N ASN A 601 -24.12 -11.19 -14.22
CA ASN A 601 -23.86 -10.05 -13.37
C ASN A 601 -22.97 -10.49 -12.18
N ALA A 602 -21.76 -9.95 -12.07
CA ALA A 602 -20.75 -10.37 -11.11
C ALA A 602 -20.20 -9.19 -10.30
N GLY A 603 -20.07 -9.39 -8.99
CA GLY A 603 -19.33 -8.45 -8.14
C GLY A 603 -17.82 -8.53 -8.41
N ARG A 604 -17.10 -7.50 -7.99
CA ARG A 604 -15.65 -7.42 -8.15
C ARG A 604 -14.96 -7.86 -6.87
N LEU A 605 -14.23 -8.96 -7.00
CA LEU A 605 -13.30 -9.44 -6.00
C LEU A 605 -11.91 -8.91 -6.34
N LEU A 606 -11.28 -8.22 -5.40
CA LEU A 606 -9.91 -7.72 -5.57
C LEU A 606 -8.91 -8.88 -5.55
N ARG A 607 -7.65 -8.61 -5.87
CA ARG A 607 -6.63 -9.66 -6.02
C ARG A 607 -6.27 -10.39 -4.72
N ASP A 608 -6.66 -9.86 -3.57
CA ASP A 608 -6.59 -10.53 -2.26
C ASP A 608 -7.55 -11.73 -2.17
N GLY A 609 -8.58 -11.79 -3.02
CA GLY A 609 -9.55 -12.88 -3.05
C GLY A 609 -10.60 -12.84 -1.94
N VAL A 610 -10.65 -11.76 -1.15
CA VAL A 610 -11.57 -11.60 -0.02
C VAL A 610 -12.32 -10.26 -0.11
N THR A 611 -11.65 -9.19 -0.48
CA THR A 611 -12.23 -7.85 -0.53
C THR A 611 -13.15 -7.72 -1.74
N THR A 612 -14.41 -7.33 -1.48
CA THR A 612 -15.41 -7.05 -2.50
C THR A 612 -15.73 -5.57 -2.53
N VAL A 613 -15.78 -5.00 -3.72
CA VAL A 613 -16.14 -3.59 -3.92
C VAL A 613 -17.61 -3.47 -4.38
N PRO A 614 -18.27 -2.33 -4.16
CA PRO A 614 -19.72 -2.20 -4.38
C PRO A 614 -20.18 -2.31 -5.83
N ASN A 615 -19.33 -1.96 -6.80
CA ASN A 615 -19.68 -2.03 -8.22
C ASN A 615 -19.74 -3.47 -8.73
N ARG A 616 -20.60 -3.68 -9.72
CA ARG A 616 -20.87 -4.98 -10.36
C ARG A 616 -20.80 -4.78 -11.86
N GLY A 617 -20.23 -5.74 -12.57
CA GLY A 617 -20.17 -5.71 -14.02
C GLY A 617 -20.80 -6.94 -14.67
N MET A 618 -21.06 -6.84 -15.96
CA MET A 618 -21.42 -7.98 -16.79
C MET A 618 -20.16 -8.76 -17.15
N LEU A 619 -19.99 -9.95 -16.55
CA LEU A 619 -18.92 -10.87 -16.89
C LEU A 619 -19.35 -11.72 -18.09
N LEU A 620 -18.62 -11.59 -19.20
CA LEU A 620 -18.85 -12.27 -20.47
C LEU A 620 -17.74 -13.29 -20.71
N GLU A 621 -18.10 -14.53 -21.07
CA GLU A 621 -17.18 -15.63 -21.37
C GLU A 621 -17.59 -16.33 -22.67
N TRP A 622 -16.62 -16.61 -23.54
CA TRP A 622 -16.83 -17.35 -24.79
C TRP A 622 -15.69 -18.32 -25.09
N ALA A 623 -15.96 -19.29 -25.96
CA ALA A 623 -14.98 -20.23 -26.48
C ALA A 623 -14.60 -19.88 -27.92
N ALA A 624 -13.40 -20.29 -28.33
CA ALA A 624 -12.94 -20.12 -29.69
C ALA A 624 -13.88 -20.80 -30.72
N GLY A 625 -14.03 -20.18 -31.89
CA GLY A 625 -14.75 -20.71 -33.05
C GLY A 625 -16.17 -20.18 -33.26
N GLY A 626 -16.64 -19.23 -32.46
CA GLY A 626 -17.95 -18.58 -32.60
C GLY A 626 -17.87 -17.10 -33.04
N ASP A 627 -19.03 -16.43 -33.08
CA ASP A 627 -19.16 -14.98 -33.31
C ASP A 627 -19.77 -14.28 -32.06
N PRO A 628 -19.03 -14.27 -30.94
CA PRO A 628 -19.51 -13.83 -29.64
C PRO A 628 -19.96 -12.37 -29.65
N ALA A 629 -21.14 -12.11 -29.11
CA ALA A 629 -21.70 -10.76 -29.00
C ALA A 629 -22.48 -10.55 -27.71
N TYR A 630 -22.43 -9.32 -27.21
CA TYR A 630 -23.29 -8.80 -26.14
C TYR A 630 -24.11 -7.64 -26.69
N ILE A 631 -25.43 -7.73 -26.56
CA ILE A 631 -26.41 -6.90 -27.27
C ILE A 631 -27.30 -6.23 -26.23
N LEU A 632 -27.40 -4.90 -26.31
CA LEU A 632 -28.24 -4.06 -25.48
C LEU A 632 -29.35 -3.47 -26.34
N ASN A 633 -30.59 -3.83 -26.06
CA ASN A 633 -31.78 -3.25 -26.67
C ASN A 633 -32.25 -2.09 -25.80
N LEU A 634 -32.11 -0.87 -26.33
CA LEU A 634 -32.55 0.34 -25.65
C LEU A 634 -34.07 0.47 -25.72
N PRO A 635 -34.72 1.03 -24.69
CA PRO A 635 -36.16 1.29 -24.73
C PRO A 635 -36.53 2.22 -25.90
N GLU A 636 -37.68 1.97 -26.51
CA GLU A 636 -38.19 2.80 -27.61
C GLU A 636 -38.31 4.27 -27.15
N GLY A 637 -37.71 5.18 -27.91
CA GLY A 637 -37.75 6.62 -27.62
C GLY A 637 -36.76 7.11 -26.57
N MET A 638 -36.00 6.23 -25.91
CA MET A 638 -35.04 6.62 -24.84
C MET A 638 -34.00 7.63 -25.34
N ALA A 639 -33.39 7.36 -26.49
CA ALA A 639 -32.36 8.23 -27.06
C ALA A 639 -32.86 9.66 -27.31
N ALA A 640 -34.10 9.80 -27.82
CA ALA A 640 -34.74 11.09 -28.02
C ALA A 640 -35.14 11.76 -26.69
N GLU A 641 -35.68 11.00 -25.73
CA GLU A 641 -36.07 11.51 -24.40
C GLU A 641 -34.85 12.03 -23.62
N ARG A 642 -33.72 11.34 -23.73
CA ARG A 642 -32.45 11.71 -23.10
C ARG A 642 -31.63 12.71 -23.92
N GLY A 643 -32.11 13.13 -25.09
CA GLY A 643 -31.49 14.17 -25.90
C GLY A 643 -30.15 13.77 -26.52
N LEU A 644 -29.94 12.49 -26.83
CA LEU A 644 -28.69 12.03 -27.46
C LEU A 644 -28.45 12.77 -28.78
N SER A 645 -27.22 13.25 -28.95
CA SER A 645 -26.76 14.08 -30.06
C SER A 645 -25.35 13.68 -30.49
N LEU A 646 -24.83 14.30 -31.55
CA LEU A 646 -23.44 14.10 -31.98
C LEU A 646 -22.39 14.59 -30.99
N ASP A 647 -22.79 15.40 -30.00
CA ASP A 647 -21.90 15.89 -28.93
C ASP A 647 -21.68 14.84 -27.83
N HIS A 648 -22.42 13.73 -27.87
CA HIS A 648 -22.28 12.64 -26.90
C HIS A 648 -21.28 11.59 -27.40
N ALA A 649 -20.73 10.82 -26.47
CA ALA A 649 -20.04 9.56 -26.71
C ALA A 649 -20.76 8.41 -26.00
N LEU A 650 -20.72 7.22 -26.60
CA LEU A 650 -20.96 5.99 -25.85
C LEU A 650 -19.77 5.80 -24.90
N SER A 651 -20.05 5.77 -23.60
CA SER A 651 -19.06 5.57 -22.54
C SER A 651 -19.33 4.26 -21.81
N PHE A 652 -18.27 3.48 -21.58
CA PHE A 652 -18.32 2.24 -20.80
C PHE A 652 -16.95 1.91 -20.21
N THR A 653 -16.93 1.03 -19.21
CA THR A 653 -15.68 0.49 -18.66
C THR A 653 -15.50 -0.97 -19.06
N LEU A 654 -14.26 -1.37 -19.31
CA LEU A 654 -13.94 -2.73 -19.74
C LEU A 654 -12.65 -3.24 -19.09
N ALA A 655 -12.66 -4.49 -18.62
CA ALA A 655 -11.49 -5.16 -18.02
C ALA A 655 -11.22 -6.55 -18.62
N HIS A 656 -9.93 -6.89 -18.71
CA HIS A 656 -9.46 -8.23 -19.05
C HIS A 656 -9.66 -9.17 -17.85
N MET A 657 -10.43 -10.24 -18.04
CA MET A 657 -10.77 -11.18 -16.97
C MET A 657 -10.24 -12.61 -17.19
N ALA A 658 -9.73 -12.94 -18.38
CA ALA A 658 -9.08 -14.21 -18.66
C ALA A 658 -7.73 -14.29 -17.92
N GLU A 659 -7.33 -15.46 -17.42
CA GLU A 659 -6.05 -15.63 -16.68
C GLU A 659 -4.87 -15.98 -17.58
N SER A 660 -5.13 -16.12 -18.88
CA SER A 660 -4.13 -16.33 -19.93
C SER A 660 -4.71 -15.95 -21.29
N GLY A 661 -3.82 -15.79 -22.27
CA GLY A 661 -4.18 -15.41 -23.63
C GLY A 661 -4.40 -13.91 -23.81
N THR A 662 -4.71 -13.54 -25.04
CA THR A 662 -5.08 -12.18 -25.42
C THR A 662 -6.55 -12.19 -25.80
N ILE A 663 -7.29 -11.18 -25.36
CA ILE A 663 -8.59 -10.90 -25.97
C ILE A 663 -8.31 -10.43 -27.40
N GLY A 664 -8.98 -11.06 -28.37
CA GLY A 664 -8.89 -10.64 -29.76
C GLY A 664 -9.52 -9.25 -29.98
N ARG A 665 -9.70 -8.85 -31.23
CA ARG A 665 -10.24 -7.52 -31.52
C ARG A 665 -11.70 -7.38 -31.02
N ILE A 666 -12.05 -6.19 -30.56
CA ILE A 666 -13.43 -5.85 -30.15
C ILE A 666 -13.96 -4.80 -31.13
N TRP A 667 -15.21 -4.98 -31.56
CA TRP A 667 -15.94 -3.97 -32.33
C TRP A 667 -17.16 -3.52 -31.52
N VAL A 668 -17.48 -2.23 -31.66
CA VAL A 668 -18.73 -1.67 -31.16
C VAL A 668 -19.59 -1.32 -32.36
N GLU A 669 -20.83 -1.80 -32.32
CA GLU A 669 -21.83 -1.56 -33.36
C GLU A 669 -23.04 -0.86 -32.78
N LEU A 670 -23.46 0.22 -33.42
CA LEU A 670 -24.64 1.01 -33.05
C LEU A 670 -25.69 0.92 -34.14
N GLU A 671 -26.95 0.76 -33.75
CA GLU A 671 -28.09 0.76 -34.67
C GLU A 671 -29.06 1.90 -34.35
N ALA A 672 -29.32 2.74 -35.35
CA ALA A 672 -30.28 3.84 -35.28
C ALA A 672 -31.15 3.88 -36.55
N LYS A 673 -32.48 3.79 -36.40
CA LYS A 673 -33.43 3.76 -37.55
C LYS A 673 -33.09 2.70 -38.62
N GLY A 674 -32.50 1.58 -38.23
CA GLY A 674 -32.06 0.52 -39.15
C GLY A 674 -30.73 0.79 -39.88
N VAL A 675 -30.09 1.94 -39.64
CA VAL A 675 -28.69 2.20 -40.01
C VAL A 675 -27.80 1.54 -38.97
N VAL A 676 -26.89 0.67 -39.41
CA VAL A 676 -25.97 -0.09 -38.55
C VAL A 676 -24.55 0.35 -38.85
N VAL A 677 -23.87 0.91 -37.85
CA VAL A 677 -22.49 1.39 -37.97
C VAL A 677 -21.60 0.64 -37.00
N ARG A 678 -20.51 0.07 -37.51
CA ARG A 678 -19.54 -0.72 -36.74
C ARG A 678 -18.17 -0.06 -36.76
N LEU A 679 -17.62 0.22 -35.58
CA LEU A 679 -16.28 0.76 -35.40
C LEU A 679 -15.43 -0.18 -34.53
N PRO A 680 -14.13 -0.34 -34.81
CA PRO A 680 -13.26 -1.13 -33.97
C PRO A 680 -12.87 -0.36 -32.70
N LEU A 681 -12.85 -1.04 -31.55
CA LEU A 681 -12.55 -0.40 -30.25
C LEU A 681 -11.13 0.18 -30.19
N ASP A 682 -10.18 -0.49 -30.86
CA ASP A 682 -8.77 -0.08 -30.91
C ASP A 682 -8.53 1.28 -31.58
N GLN A 683 -9.51 1.82 -32.29
CA GLN A 683 -9.49 3.20 -32.79
C GLN A 683 -9.50 4.23 -31.65
N PHE A 684 -10.13 3.89 -30.53
CA PHE A 684 -10.37 4.77 -29.37
C PHE A 684 -9.43 4.49 -28.20
N GLY A 685 -8.83 3.31 -28.16
CA GLY A 685 -7.79 2.98 -27.19
C GLY A 685 -7.51 1.47 -27.16
N PRO A 686 -6.32 1.07 -26.70
CA PRO A 686 -6.01 -0.35 -26.60
C PRO A 686 -6.81 -1.01 -25.47
N MET A 687 -7.08 -2.31 -25.61
CA MET A 687 -7.54 -3.17 -24.51
C MET A 687 -6.49 -3.21 -23.39
N PRO A 688 -6.84 -2.95 -22.11
CA PRO A 688 -5.89 -3.10 -21.02
C PRO A 688 -5.37 -4.55 -20.97
N PRO A 689 -4.04 -4.76 -20.88
CA PRO A 689 -3.47 -6.09 -20.74
C PRO A 689 -3.78 -6.64 -19.34
N LEU A 690 -3.52 -7.93 -19.14
CA LEU A 690 -3.40 -8.49 -17.80
C LEU A 690 -2.30 -7.77 -17.02
N LEU A 691 -2.53 -7.51 -15.73
CA LEU A 691 -1.62 -6.73 -14.88
C LEU A 691 -1.05 -7.60 -13.75
N PRO A 692 -0.14 -8.55 -14.04
CA PRO A 692 0.52 -9.34 -13.01
C PRO A 692 1.43 -8.48 -12.13
N ALA A 693 1.44 -8.70 -10.83
CA ALA A 693 2.36 -8.09 -9.89
C ALA A 693 3.03 -9.18 -9.04
N GLN A 694 4.37 -9.23 -9.10
CA GLN A 694 5.16 -10.03 -8.16
C GLN A 694 5.77 -9.07 -7.15
N LEU A 695 5.19 -9.00 -5.95
CA LEU A 695 5.57 -8.03 -4.92
C LEU A 695 6.81 -8.46 -4.12
N VAL A 696 7.12 -9.76 -4.09
CA VAL A 696 8.27 -10.34 -3.40
C VAL A 696 9.23 -11.01 -4.37
N LYS A 697 10.50 -11.13 -3.98
CA LYS A 697 11.53 -11.80 -4.80
C LYS A 697 11.31 -13.31 -4.98
N ALA A 698 10.50 -13.93 -4.12
CA ALA A 698 10.15 -15.33 -4.19
C ALA A 698 8.80 -15.59 -3.51
N ASP A 699 7.92 -16.34 -4.16
CA ASP A 699 6.53 -16.54 -3.73
C ASP A 699 6.39 -17.09 -2.30
N TRP A 700 7.29 -18.00 -1.90
CA TRP A 700 7.26 -18.58 -0.56
C TRP A 700 7.47 -17.56 0.58
N ILE A 701 7.98 -16.35 0.27
CA ILE A 701 8.14 -15.26 1.25
C ILE A 701 6.78 -14.63 1.57
N ALA A 702 5.89 -14.53 0.58
CA ALA A 702 4.62 -13.84 0.72
C ALA A 702 3.74 -14.48 1.81
N GLU A 703 3.88 -15.79 2.05
CA GLU A 703 3.12 -16.54 3.05
C GLU A 703 3.89 -16.73 4.38
N MET A 704 5.09 -16.15 4.53
CA MET A 704 5.84 -16.31 5.77
C MET A 704 5.25 -15.46 6.91
N PRO A 705 5.17 -16.03 8.13
CA PRO A 705 4.78 -15.27 9.31
C PRO A 705 5.64 -14.01 9.48
N SER A 706 4.98 -12.90 9.85
CA SER A 706 5.59 -11.57 9.99
C SER A 706 5.94 -10.84 8.68
N TYR A 707 5.54 -11.35 7.52
CA TYR A 707 5.70 -10.66 6.22
C TYR A 707 4.41 -10.60 5.39
N GLU A 708 3.58 -11.64 5.51
CA GLU A 708 2.25 -11.83 4.92
C GLU A 708 1.79 -10.76 3.91
N ILE A 709 1.81 -11.17 2.64
CA ILE A 709 1.20 -10.48 1.50
C ILE A 709 0.20 -11.48 0.91
N ASP A 710 -1.05 -11.38 1.33
CA ASP A 710 -2.11 -12.32 0.96
C ASP A 710 -2.76 -11.91 -0.37
N THR A 711 -2.13 -12.29 -1.48
CA THR A 711 -2.73 -12.18 -2.81
C THR A 711 -3.21 -13.54 -3.28
N ARG A 712 -4.51 -13.67 -3.54
CA ARG A 712 -5.10 -14.89 -4.12
C ARG A 712 -4.71 -15.09 -5.59
N THR A 713 -4.45 -13.99 -6.29
CA THR A 713 -4.04 -13.96 -7.70
C THR A 713 -2.98 -12.87 -7.91
N PRO A 714 -1.99 -13.07 -8.79
CA PRO A 714 -1.01 -12.03 -9.08
C PRO A 714 -1.60 -10.89 -9.92
N TYR A 715 -2.78 -11.07 -10.52
CA TYR A 715 -3.36 -10.10 -11.46
C TYR A 715 -4.26 -9.09 -10.75
N GLU A 716 -3.92 -7.81 -10.84
CA GLU A 716 -4.89 -6.76 -10.52
C GLU A 716 -5.86 -6.58 -11.70
N ARG A 717 -7.14 -6.40 -11.39
CA ARG A 717 -8.20 -6.22 -12.39
C ARG A 717 -8.72 -4.80 -12.28
N VAL A 718 -8.38 -3.98 -13.26
CA VAL A 718 -8.75 -2.56 -13.31
C VAL A 718 -9.47 -2.32 -14.63
N ASP A 719 -10.68 -1.76 -14.57
CA ASP A 719 -11.38 -1.38 -15.80
C ASP A 719 -10.78 -0.14 -16.38
N GLN A 720 -10.85 -0.04 -17.70
CA GLN A 720 -10.52 1.16 -18.45
C GLN A 720 -11.81 1.79 -18.97
N THR A 721 -11.97 3.10 -18.81
CA THR A 721 -13.04 3.85 -19.50
C THR A 721 -12.71 3.96 -20.98
N TYR A 722 -13.73 3.76 -21.82
CA TYR A 722 -13.70 4.02 -23.25
C TYR A 722 -14.79 5.01 -23.60
N ASP A 723 -14.42 6.00 -24.39
CA ASP A 723 -15.33 6.96 -24.99
C ASP A 723 -15.32 6.81 -26.51
N LEU A 724 -16.50 6.53 -27.06
CA LEU A 724 -16.70 6.42 -28.50
C LEU A 724 -17.65 7.54 -28.96
N PRO A 725 -17.13 8.69 -29.42
CA PRO A 725 -17.93 9.82 -29.89
C PRO A 725 -18.97 9.39 -30.93
N LEU A 726 -20.24 9.77 -30.75
CA LEU A 726 -21.31 9.48 -31.70
C LEU A 726 -21.06 10.18 -33.05
N ALA A 727 -20.34 11.29 -33.05
CA ALA A 727 -19.81 11.92 -34.25
C ALA A 727 -18.91 11.00 -35.10
N ALA A 728 -18.17 10.05 -34.51
CA ALA A 728 -17.36 9.09 -35.25
C ALA A 728 -18.22 8.08 -36.02
N PHE A 729 -19.38 7.71 -35.47
CA PHE A 729 -20.34 6.84 -36.16
C PHE A 729 -21.03 7.57 -37.31
N ALA A 730 -21.44 8.83 -37.11
CA ALA A 730 -21.98 9.68 -38.18
C ALA A 730 -20.96 9.99 -39.29
N ALA A 731 -19.67 10.06 -38.95
CA ALA A 731 -18.60 10.21 -39.95
C ALA A 731 -18.42 8.95 -40.80
N ALA A 732 -18.71 7.77 -40.25
CA ALA A 732 -18.65 6.50 -40.95
C ALA A 732 -19.90 6.25 -41.81
N ASP A 733 -21.08 6.68 -41.34
CA ASP A 733 -22.33 6.69 -42.11
C ASP A 733 -23.15 7.96 -41.81
N PRO A 734 -23.28 8.91 -42.76
CA PRO A 734 -24.02 10.16 -42.56
C PRO A 734 -25.51 10.00 -42.27
N ASP A 735 -26.10 8.83 -42.54
CA ASP A 735 -27.51 8.55 -42.23
C ASP A 735 -27.72 8.13 -40.75
N PHE A 736 -26.63 7.93 -39.98
CA PHE A 736 -26.70 7.62 -38.56
C PHE A 736 -27.25 8.80 -37.74
N GLN A 737 -28.34 8.54 -36.99
CA GLN A 737 -29.07 9.54 -36.20
C GLN A 737 -29.06 9.18 -34.70
N PRO A 738 -28.21 9.81 -33.87
CA PRO A 738 -28.08 9.52 -32.44
C PRO A 738 -29.41 9.49 -31.67
N GLU A 739 -30.33 10.40 -32.00
CA GLU A 739 -31.63 10.55 -31.35
C GLU A 739 -32.56 9.35 -31.58
N SER A 740 -32.22 8.47 -32.51
CA SER A 740 -33.00 7.28 -32.86
C SER A 740 -32.24 5.98 -32.59
N LEU A 741 -31.19 6.04 -31.75
CA LEU A 741 -30.43 4.88 -31.33
C LEU A 741 -31.32 3.88 -30.58
N SER A 742 -31.26 2.62 -31.01
CA SER A 742 -32.09 1.54 -30.46
C SER A 742 -31.27 0.34 -29.98
N ILE A 743 -30.08 0.09 -30.54
CA ILE A 743 -29.27 -1.08 -30.16
C ILE A 743 -27.78 -0.69 -30.05
N VAL A 744 -27.13 -1.20 -28.99
CA VAL A 744 -25.67 -1.17 -28.80
C VAL A 744 -25.18 -2.62 -28.79
N ARG A 745 -24.18 -2.96 -29.61
CA ARG A 745 -23.58 -4.31 -29.64
C ARG A 745 -22.08 -4.25 -29.42
N PHE A 746 -21.60 -5.07 -28.50
CA PHE A 746 -20.19 -5.40 -28.36
C PHE A 746 -19.94 -6.72 -29.06
N LEU A 747 -19.07 -6.72 -30.07
CA LEU A 747 -18.74 -7.89 -30.87
C LEU A 747 -17.29 -8.27 -30.57
N PHE A 748 -17.04 -9.54 -30.27
CA PHE A 748 -15.72 -10.01 -29.87
C PHE A 748 -15.15 -10.95 -30.93
N ASP A 749 -13.83 -10.87 -31.13
CA ASP A 749 -13.12 -11.82 -31.98
C ASP A 749 -13.11 -13.20 -31.31
N GLY A 750 -13.90 -14.11 -31.88
CA GLY A 750 -14.01 -15.50 -31.45
C GLY A 750 -12.85 -16.40 -31.90
N ALA A 751 -11.73 -15.88 -32.41
CA ALA A 751 -10.57 -16.70 -32.77
C ALA A 751 -9.93 -17.41 -31.57
N ALA A 752 -10.09 -16.86 -30.36
CA ALA A 752 -9.60 -17.42 -29.11
C ALA A 752 -10.70 -17.37 -28.03
N ASP A 753 -10.53 -18.19 -26.99
CA ASP A 753 -11.32 -18.08 -25.77
C ASP A 753 -11.16 -16.68 -25.17
N GLY A 754 -12.22 -16.15 -24.59
CA GLY A 754 -12.15 -14.85 -23.98
C GLY A 754 -13.06 -14.70 -22.79
N ARG A 755 -12.62 -13.81 -21.90
CA ARG A 755 -13.31 -13.49 -20.66
C ARG A 755 -13.05 -12.03 -20.33
N ILE A 756 -14.11 -11.24 -20.31
CA ILE A 756 -14.05 -9.80 -20.02
C ILE A 756 -15.15 -9.40 -19.06
N MET A 757 -14.98 -8.24 -18.44
CA MET A 757 -16.05 -7.57 -17.72
C MET A 757 -16.33 -6.25 -18.41
N VAL A 758 -17.62 -5.96 -18.66
CA VAL A 758 -18.11 -4.66 -19.15
C VAL A 758 -19.02 -4.08 -18.09
N ASP A 759 -18.90 -2.80 -17.82
CA ASP A 759 -19.63 -2.12 -16.74
C ASP A 759 -19.80 -0.63 -17.05
N GLU A 760 -20.66 0.07 -16.31
CA GLU A 760 -20.93 1.51 -16.42
C GLU A 760 -21.23 1.95 -17.87
N ILE A 761 -22.16 1.28 -18.54
CA ILE A 761 -22.53 1.53 -19.93
C ILE A 761 -23.53 2.69 -19.99
N GLY A 762 -23.25 3.69 -20.81
CA GLY A 762 -24.11 4.86 -20.95
C GLY A 762 -23.58 5.88 -21.96
N PHE A 763 -24.04 7.11 -21.84
CA PHE A 763 -23.63 8.22 -22.70
C PHE A 763 -23.22 9.43 -21.88
N ARG A 764 -22.24 10.19 -22.37
CA ARG A 764 -21.84 11.47 -21.75
C ARG A 764 -21.28 12.42 -22.79
N THR A 765 -21.07 13.67 -22.41
CA THR A 765 -20.34 14.65 -23.22
C THR A 765 -18.85 14.58 -22.90
N PRO A 766 -17.97 14.26 -23.86
CA PRO A 766 -16.52 14.20 -23.67
C PRO A 766 -15.84 15.55 -23.53
#